data_AF-A0A0Q4SLK7-F1
#
_entry.id   AF-A0A0Q4SLK7-F1
#
_cell.length_a   1.000
_cell.length_b   1.000
_cell.length_c   1.000
_cell.angle_alpha   90.00
_cell.angle_beta   90.00
_cell.angle_gamma   90.00
#
_symmetry.space_group_name_H-M   'P 1'
#
loop_
_entity.id
_entity.type
_entity.pdbx_description
1 polymer ?
#
loop_
_entity_poly.entity_id
_entity_poly.type
_entity_poly.pdbx_seq_one_letter_code
_entity_poly.pdbx_strand_id
1 'polypeptide(L)'
;MKKIIVTIGPTTRSEEVFRKICSTDTSFVRVNMSHAGLEELERTIVLAKKYDIPFILDTEGSQIRTGNLSQESVFIEQGTIVKLWNKEVIGDQNNINFKPHNVVEKLKRGDLVFLDFNSLMLRIDNLDTLTKEGFITAKVVTSGSLGRNKSAVINQTEKSDFSLSILSEKDISAIDLALQHGVEYIAASFVHNAQEVEYVRERTKGRMQIISKIETSDALKNLDSIITKSDAILIDRGDLSKEIPLEKIPLIQKLVLKKANELNTPAFIATNLLESMIFNSKPTRAELNDVMTSLLDGASGLALCAETAIGKYPIEAINTLSKMINEASSLDEFVGKSFCNNAYEKLITDNYLNDDYNFSLLIKPHGGKLINKIIETNEKYVNSLKKIKIDSSKQMDLEQIAVGGYSPLKGFMNKADFDSVLDNMTLSDKKTVWTIPIVLDIDKKTADEINVGETIALEGDSGIVGLIKVEDIYVYDKKETQVKWFGTDDIHHPGVLMVEKMENTFIGGEIHLLKRSENKLKEHELTPMQTRRIFDERGWRNIVGFHTRNVPHRGHEHVQLDALQKYDCDGLFIQPVTGKKKTGDFLSEIIVETYEKLINTFYPKEKVLFGVLATYPRYSGPREAVFTAICRKNYGCNHFIVGRDHTGVGNYYQNLASHDIFEKIPDIGIKIIKYSDVAYYPESNTHSSEDISGSHKKDISATVIRDMIKNKQLPPDWLIRSEISEIILEKETVFVEEESNSKVIWFTGLSGAGKTSIAEFLQTKLREAGYTVKIIDGDDVREKTKSKNKFTKDEIRENNTLIANLCADYLKAYDYILVPVISPYSEIREEVKNIIGEEQFTLLYISTSLNTCMERDVKGLYKKSLEGSITNMIGLHDEYPYEEPENMDISVSTEGKSIEAVANEIISLLLFDLKDRNVISEVLS
;
A
#
# COMPACT_ATOMS: atom_id res chain seq x y z
N MET A 1 7.41 -4.84 -29.38
CA MET A 1 7.37 -5.12 -27.93
C MET A 1 8.18 -6.39 -27.70
N LYS A 2 9.10 -6.39 -26.73
CA LYS A 2 9.93 -7.56 -26.40
C LYS A 2 9.05 -8.64 -25.76
N LYS A 3 9.34 -9.91 -26.00
CA LYS A 3 8.45 -11.04 -25.62
C LYS A 3 9.02 -11.88 -24.47
N ILE A 4 8.15 -12.53 -23.70
CA ILE A 4 8.51 -13.46 -22.62
C ILE A 4 8.09 -14.87 -23.00
N ILE A 5 9.03 -15.82 -22.95
CA ILE A 5 8.76 -17.25 -23.11
C ILE A 5 8.84 -17.91 -21.73
N VAL A 6 7.79 -18.60 -21.30
CA VAL A 6 7.74 -19.29 -20.00
C VAL A 6 7.78 -20.81 -20.20
N THR A 7 8.73 -21.47 -19.53
CA THR A 7 8.80 -22.93 -19.50
C THR A 7 7.87 -23.48 -18.43
N ILE A 8 6.91 -24.31 -18.83
CA ILE A 8 5.97 -25.00 -17.96
C ILE A 8 6.60 -26.28 -17.44
N GLY A 9 6.45 -26.52 -16.14
CA GLY A 9 7.03 -27.67 -15.46
C GLY A 9 6.25 -28.05 -14.20
N PRO A 10 6.82 -28.91 -13.33
CA PRO A 10 6.15 -29.41 -12.14
C PRO A 10 5.51 -28.35 -11.23
N THR A 11 6.12 -27.17 -11.10
CA THR A 11 5.61 -26.09 -10.22
C THR A 11 4.57 -25.19 -10.90
N THR A 12 4.42 -25.27 -12.22
CA THR A 12 3.55 -24.39 -13.02
C THR A 12 2.47 -25.10 -13.83
N ARG A 13 2.47 -26.43 -13.85
CA ARG A 13 1.48 -27.25 -14.58
C ARG A 13 0.11 -27.37 -13.92
N SER A 14 -0.07 -26.89 -12.69
CA SER A 14 -1.41 -26.84 -12.08
C SER A 14 -2.23 -25.75 -12.77
N GLU A 15 -3.52 -25.99 -12.96
CA GLU A 15 -4.39 -25.02 -13.64
C GLU A 15 -4.43 -23.66 -12.93
N GLU A 16 -4.38 -23.66 -11.59
CA GLU A 16 -4.35 -22.42 -10.79
C GLU A 16 -3.11 -21.56 -11.11
N VAL A 17 -1.92 -22.17 -11.13
CA VAL A 17 -0.67 -21.44 -11.40
C VAL A 17 -0.58 -21.06 -12.88
N PHE A 18 -1.02 -21.94 -13.78
CA PHE A 18 -1.06 -21.64 -15.21
C PHE A 18 -1.96 -20.44 -15.53
N ARG A 19 -3.13 -20.34 -14.89
CA ARG A 19 -4.01 -19.17 -15.00
C ARG A 19 -3.30 -17.88 -14.57
N LYS A 20 -2.52 -17.93 -13.48
CA LYS A 20 -1.70 -16.80 -13.01
C LYS A 20 -0.60 -16.43 -14.01
N ILE A 21 0.02 -17.41 -14.67
CA ILE A 21 0.97 -17.13 -15.77
C ILE A 21 0.27 -16.39 -16.91
N CYS A 22 -0.93 -16.82 -17.29
CA CYS A 22 -1.70 -16.19 -18.38
C CYS A 22 -2.19 -14.77 -18.05
N SER A 23 -2.25 -14.39 -16.76
CA SER A 23 -2.55 -13.00 -16.35
C SER A 23 -1.31 -12.10 -16.24
N THR A 24 -0.13 -12.63 -16.59
CA THR A 24 1.12 -11.85 -16.71
C THR A 24 1.41 -11.43 -18.16
N ASP A 25 2.51 -10.71 -18.38
CA ASP A 25 2.99 -10.31 -19.72
C ASP A 25 3.65 -11.47 -20.51
N THR A 26 3.28 -12.72 -20.19
CA THR A 26 3.79 -13.91 -20.87
C THR A 26 3.29 -13.94 -22.31
N SER A 27 4.22 -14.07 -23.26
CA SER A 27 3.90 -14.08 -24.69
C SER A 27 3.77 -15.49 -25.26
N PHE A 28 4.55 -16.42 -24.74
CA PHE A 28 4.53 -17.83 -25.13
C PHE A 28 4.72 -18.73 -23.92
N VAL A 29 4.09 -19.89 -23.96
CA VAL A 29 4.41 -21.01 -23.06
C VAL A 29 5.07 -22.13 -23.83
N ARG A 30 5.97 -22.87 -23.18
CA ARG A 30 6.64 -24.02 -23.78
C ARG A 30 6.79 -25.17 -22.80
N VAL A 31 7.01 -26.36 -23.32
CA VAL A 31 7.41 -27.53 -22.53
C VAL A 31 8.70 -28.08 -23.11
N ASN A 32 9.73 -28.22 -22.27
CA ASN A 32 11.01 -28.80 -22.67
C ASN A 32 10.88 -30.33 -22.76
N MET A 33 10.98 -30.86 -23.97
CA MET A 33 10.82 -32.30 -24.22
C MET A 33 11.96 -33.14 -23.62
N SER A 34 13.11 -32.58 -23.23
CA SER A 34 14.17 -33.33 -22.54
C SER A 34 13.72 -33.92 -21.20
N HIS A 35 12.72 -33.31 -20.57
CA HIS A 35 12.20 -33.71 -19.26
C HIS A 35 10.73 -34.17 -19.30
N ALA A 36 9.99 -33.81 -20.34
CA ALA A 36 8.58 -34.14 -20.49
C ALA A 36 8.33 -35.37 -21.38
N GLY A 37 7.22 -36.05 -21.11
CA GLY A 37 6.64 -37.09 -21.98
C GLY A 37 5.54 -36.57 -22.89
N LEU A 38 5.07 -37.39 -23.84
CA LEU A 38 4.00 -37.01 -24.78
C LEU A 38 2.67 -36.69 -24.06
N GLU A 39 2.37 -37.37 -22.97
CA GLU A 39 1.16 -37.09 -22.17
C GLU A 39 1.22 -35.70 -21.51
N GLU A 40 2.38 -35.30 -20.99
CA GLU A 40 2.57 -33.98 -20.38
C GLU A 40 2.54 -32.86 -21.42
N LEU A 41 3.10 -33.12 -22.61
CA LEU A 41 2.99 -32.26 -23.77
C LEU A 41 1.52 -32.00 -24.14
N GLU A 42 0.72 -33.07 -24.32
CA GLU A 42 -0.70 -32.95 -24.69
C GLU A 42 -1.49 -32.13 -23.66
N ARG A 43 -1.34 -32.47 -22.37
CA ARG A 43 -2.01 -31.75 -21.28
C ARG A 43 -1.69 -30.25 -21.30
N THR A 44 -0.43 -29.89 -21.54
CA THR A 44 -0.02 -28.49 -21.55
C THR A 44 -0.52 -27.75 -22.80
N ILE A 45 -0.54 -28.40 -23.96
CA ILE A 45 -1.12 -27.80 -25.19
C ILE A 45 -2.62 -27.52 -24.99
N VAL A 46 -3.36 -28.48 -24.40
CA VAL A 46 -4.79 -28.30 -24.11
C VAL A 46 -5.00 -27.13 -23.14
N LEU A 47 -4.15 -27.02 -22.12
CA LEU A 47 -4.21 -25.93 -21.15
C LEU A 47 -3.89 -24.57 -21.80
N ALA A 48 -2.85 -24.50 -22.63
CA ALA A 48 -2.49 -23.30 -23.39
C ALA A 48 -3.63 -22.83 -24.30
N LYS A 49 -4.27 -23.77 -25.00
CA LYS A 49 -5.43 -23.50 -25.85
C LYS A 49 -6.65 -23.03 -25.07
N LYS A 50 -6.88 -23.57 -23.85
CA LYS A 50 -7.97 -23.14 -22.97
C LYS A 50 -7.84 -21.66 -22.55
N TYR A 51 -6.61 -21.19 -22.34
CA TYR A 51 -6.32 -19.82 -21.91
C TYR A 51 -5.83 -18.90 -23.05
N ASP A 52 -5.98 -19.33 -24.30
CA ASP A 52 -5.62 -18.57 -25.52
C ASP A 52 -4.18 -18.02 -25.52
N ILE A 53 -3.23 -18.83 -25.02
CA ILE A 53 -1.80 -18.47 -25.00
C ILE A 53 -1.02 -19.29 -26.04
N PRO A 54 -0.20 -18.65 -26.91
CA PRO A 54 0.60 -19.36 -27.90
C PRO A 54 1.57 -20.37 -27.27
N PHE A 55 1.63 -21.57 -27.86
CA PHE A 55 2.46 -22.68 -27.39
C PHE A 55 3.66 -22.92 -28.31
N ILE A 56 4.84 -23.15 -27.74
CA ILE A 56 6.06 -23.56 -28.43
C ILE A 56 6.40 -25.01 -28.06
N LEU A 57 6.49 -25.89 -29.06
CA LEU A 57 7.08 -27.22 -28.89
C LEU A 57 8.61 -27.11 -28.80
N ASP A 58 9.19 -27.33 -27.63
CA ASP A 58 10.65 -27.28 -27.43
C ASP A 58 11.25 -28.68 -27.48
N THR A 59 11.86 -29.00 -28.62
CA THR A 59 12.38 -30.36 -28.92
C THR A 59 13.57 -30.72 -28.03
N GLU A 60 13.77 -32.02 -27.80
CA GLU A 60 14.94 -32.54 -27.08
C GLU A 60 16.18 -32.57 -27.99
N GLY A 61 15.97 -32.82 -29.29
CA GLY A 61 17.02 -33.04 -30.27
C GLY A 61 17.70 -34.41 -30.10
N SER A 62 18.38 -34.88 -31.14
CA SER A 62 19.15 -36.12 -30.99
C SER A 62 20.48 -35.86 -30.32
N GLN A 63 20.63 -36.35 -29.09
CA GLN A 63 21.88 -36.34 -28.36
C GLN A 63 22.36 -37.76 -28.06
N ILE A 64 23.67 -37.88 -27.81
CA ILE A 64 24.21 -39.11 -27.22
C ILE A 64 24.04 -39.01 -25.71
N ARG A 65 23.40 -40.02 -25.12
CA ARG A 65 23.20 -40.07 -23.67
C ARG A 65 23.67 -41.39 -23.07
N THR A 66 24.08 -41.37 -21.82
CA THR A 66 24.46 -42.57 -21.08
C THR A 66 23.22 -43.42 -20.77
N GLY A 67 23.39 -44.74 -20.82
CA GLY A 67 22.33 -45.70 -20.50
C GLY A 67 21.98 -45.76 -19.00
N ASN A 68 21.17 -46.74 -18.65
CA ASN A 68 20.81 -47.02 -17.26
C ASN A 68 22.03 -47.53 -16.48
N LEU A 69 22.08 -47.22 -15.18
CA LEU A 69 23.16 -47.63 -14.28
C LEU A 69 22.61 -48.50 -13.15
N SER A 70 23.44 -49.34 -12.55
CA SER A 70 23.09 -50.15 -11.37
C SER A 70 22.78 -49.29 -10.13
N GLN A 71 23.36 -48.10 -10.04
CA GLN A 71 23.15 -47.11 -8.98
C GLN A 71 22.74 -45.75 -9.60
N GLU A 72 22.45 -44.75 -8.79
CA GLU A 72 22.08 -43.41 -9.27
C GLU A 72 23.26 -42.73 -9.99
N SER A 73 24.45 -42.85 -9.40
CA SER A 73 25.72 -42.43 -9.97
C SER A 73 26.82 -43.42 -9.63
N VAL A 74 27.82 -43.54 -10.50
CA VAL A 74 28.98 -44.42 -10.29
C VAL A 74 30.27 -43.63 -10.49
N PHE A 75 31.16 -43.61 -9.49
CA PHE A 75 32.47 -42.99 -9.61
C PHE A 75 33.45 -43.93 -10.30
N ILE A 76 34.20 -43.42 -11.29
CA ILE A 76 35.18 -44.21 -12.06
C ILE A 76 36.56 -43.55 -11.96
N GLU A 77 37.56 -44.31 -11.51
CA GLU A 77 38.91 -43.82 -11.28
C GLU A 77 39.71 -43.65 -12.57
N GLN A 78 40.67 -42.73 -12.56
CA GLN A 78 41.58 -42.48 -13.67
C GLN A 78 42.41 -43.72 -13.99
N GLY A 79 42.58 -44.00 -15.28
CA GLY A 79 43.33 -45.16 -15.76
C GLY A 79 42.53 -46.45 -15.87
N THR A 80 41.32 -46.50 -15.30
CA THR A 80 40.38 -47.63 -15.45
C THR A 80 40.07 -47.87 -16.92
N ILE A 81 39.97 -49.15 -17.31
CA ILE A 81 39.50 -49.56 -18.64
C ILE A 81 38.02 -49.89 -18.54
N VAL A 82 37.19 -49.13 -19.25
CA VAL A 82 35.74 -49.34 -19.32
C VAL A 82 35.35 -49.94 -20.66
N LYS A 83 34.29 -50.76 -20.66
CA LYS A 83 33.66 -51.36 -21.83
C LYS A 83 32.47 -50.51 -22.26
N LEU A 84 32.48 -50.07 -23.51
CA LEU A 84 31.39 -49.32 -24.14
C LEU A 84 30.59 -50.28 -25.03
N TRP A 85 29.40 -50.65 -24.61
CA TRP A 85 28.55 -51.64 -25.27
C TRP A 85 27.67 -51.03 -26.37
N ASN A 86 27.55 -51.70 -27.52
CA ASN A 86 26.67 -51.32 -28.63
C ASN A 86 25.22 -51.81 -28.46
N LYS A 87 24.82 -52.13 -27.23
CA LYS A 87 23.47 -52.58 -26.85
C LYS A 87 23.13 -52.10 -25.45
N GLU A 88 21.87 -52.27 -25.04
CA GLU A 88 21.48 -51.95 -23.67
C GLU A 88 22.09 -52.94 -22.67
N VAL A 89 22.79 -52.38 -21.67
CA VAL A 89 23.30 -53.09 -20.49
C VAL A 89 23.06 -52.22 -19.26
N ILE A 90 23.01 -52.83 -18.08
CA ILE A 90 23.00 -52.07 -16.81
C ILE A 90 24.44 -51.63 -16.55
N GLY A 91 24.69 -50.33 -16.62
CA GLY A 91 26.03 -49.79 -16.45
C GLY A 91 26.54 -49.79 -15.01
N ASP A 92 27.85 -49.82 -14.87
CA ASP A 92 28.60 -49.85 -13.60
C ASP A 92 30.00 -49.21 -13.80
N GLN A 93 30.95 -49.49 -12.90
CA GLN A 93 32.31 -48.93 -12.97
C GLN A 93 33.11 -49.41 -14.19
N ASN A 94 32.67 -50.51 -14.83
CA ASN A 94 33.39 -51.16 -15.93
C ASN A 94 32.56 -51.22 -17.22
N ASN A 95 31.24 -51.06 -17.16
CA ASN A 95 30.33 -51.22 -18.28
C ASN A 95 29.52 -49.94 -18.48
N ILE A 96 29.56 -49.40 -19.69
CA ILE A 96 28.81 -48.20 -20.09
C ILE A 96 28.17 -48.51 -21.43
N ASN A 97 27.00 -47.94 -21.69
CA ASN A 97 26.40 -47.92 -23.01
C ASN A 97 25.81 -46.53 -23.29
N PHE A 98 25.65 -46.21 -24.57
CA PHE A 98 25.06 -44.95 -25.01
C PHE A 98 23.72 -45.16 -25.70
N LYS A 99 22.87 -44.14 -25.70
CA LYS A 99 21.68 -44.04 -26.54
C LYS A 99 21.91 -42.89 -27.53
N PRO A 100 21.78 -43.11 -28.85
CA PRO A 100 21.52 -44.40 -29.50
C PRO A 100 22.75 -45.34 -29.45
N HIS A 101 22.54 -46.65 -29.41
CA HIS A 101 23.61 -47.65 -29.18
C HIS A 101 24.62 -47.76 -30.33
N ASN A 102 24.17 -47.49 -31.56
CA ASN A 102 24.99 -47.52 -32.77
C ASN A 102 26.11 -46.47 -32.79
N VAL A 103 26.09 -45.50 -31.86
CA VAL A 103 27.19 -44.54 -31.65
C VAL A 103 28.51 -45.25 -31.41
N VAL A 104 28.48 -46.37 -30.68
CA VAL A 104 29.67 -47.14 -30.32
C VAL A 104 30.40 -47.66 -31.57
N GLU A 105 29.64 -48.00 -32.61
CA GLU A 105 30.17 -48.53 -33.88
C GLU A 105 30.90 -47.48 -34.71
N LYS A 106 30.71 -46.20 -34.39
CA LYS A 106 31.25 -45.06 -35.12
C LYS A 106 32.44 -44.41 -34.43
N LEU A 107 32.78 -44.85 -33.22
CA LEU A 107 33.94 -44.38 -32.47
C LEU A 107 35.24 -44.93 -33.07
N LYS A 108 36.24 -44.05 -33.19
CA LYS A 108 37.59 -44.40 -33.67
C LYS A 108 38.57 -44.47 -32.51
N ARG A 109 39.65 -45.24 -32.70
CA ARG A 109 40.74 -45.32 -31.72
C ARG A 109 41.35 -43.93 -31.52
N GLY A 110 41.47 -43.51 -30.27
CA GLY A 110 42.01 -42.21 -29.89
C GLY A 110 40.97 -41.11 -29.70
N ASP A 111 39.73 -41.31 -30.13
CA ASP A 111 38.64 -40.36 -29.88
C ASP A 111 38.46 -40.11 -28.37
N LEU A 112 38.06 -38.89 -28.02
CA LEU A 112 37.73 -38.52 -26.66
C LEU A 112 36.21 -38.49 -26.50
N VAL A 113 35.70 -39.13 -25.46
CA VAL A 113 34.28 -39.06 -25.07
C VAL A 113 34.19 -38.37 -23.73
N PHE A 114 33.54 -37.20 -23.73
CA PHE A 114 33.29 -36.40 -22.55
C PHE A 114 31.89 -36.70 -22.04
N LEU A 115 31.79 -37.12 -20.78
CA LEU A 115 30.54 -37.50 -20.14
C LEU A 115 30.20 -36.48 -19.05
N ASP A 116 28.95 -36.02 -19.05
CA ASP A 116 28.41 -35.06 -18.07
C ASP A 116 29.30 -33.81 -17.92
N PHE A 117 29.58 -33.14 -19.04
CA PHE A 117 30.28 -31.84 -19.10
C PHE A 117 31.69 -31.86 -18.48
N ASN A 118 32.51 -32.80 -18.95
CA ASN A 118 33.90 -33.04 -18.53
C ASN A 118 34.07 -33.67 -17.14
N SER A 119 32.97 -34.05 -16.48
CA SER A 119 33.04 -34.78 -15.20
C SER A 119 33.81 -36.08 -15.35
N LEU A 120 33.62 -36.81 -16.45
CA LEU A 120 34.34 -38.04 -16.76
C LEU A 120 34.81 -38.00 -18.22
N MET A 121 36.10 -38.28 -18.46
CA MET A 121 36.66 -38.27 -19.81
C MET A 121 37.22 -39.65 -20.16
N LEU A 122 36.78 -40.18 -21.30
CA LEU A 122 37.23 -41.45 -21.84
C LEU A 122 38.05 -41.23 -23.10
N ARG A 123 39.07 -42.04 -23.32
CA ARG A 123 39.81 -42.13 -24.58
C ARG A 123 39.67 -43.53 -25.15
N ILE A 124 39.17 -43.64 -26.37
CA ILE A 124 38.95 -44.93 -27.02
C ILE A 124 40.29 -45.63 -27.24
N ASP A 125 40.40 -46.87 -26.75
CA ASP A 125 41.64 -47.63 -26.69
C ASP A 125 41.67 -48.78 -27.71
N ASN A 126 40.65 -49.65 -27.69
CA ASN A 126 40.56 -50.82 -28.57
C ASN A 126 39.15 -51.02 -29.15
N LEU A 127 39.07 -51.32 -30.46
CA LEU A 127 37.83 -51.55 -31.21
C LEU A 127 37.61 -53.03 -31.59
N ASP A 128 38.62 -53.90 -31.45
CA ASP A 128 38.64 -55.28 -31.97
C ASP A 128 37.53 -56.17 -31.37
N THR A 129 37.03 -55.81 -30.19
CA THR A 129 35.98 -56.54 -29.47
C THR A 129 34.57 -56.26 -29.99
N LEU A 130 34.39 -55.26 -30.87
CA LEU A 130 33.06 -54.83 -31.31
C LEU A 130 32.32 -55.94 -32.08
N THR A 131 32.96 -56.52 -33.11
CA THR A 131 32.32 -57.51 -33.99
C THR A 131 32.13 -58.88 -33.34
N LYS A 132 32.91 -59.19 -32.29
CA LYS A 132 32.89 -60.50 -31.62
C LYS A 132 32.06 -60.49 -30.34
N GLU A 133 32.13 -59.41 -29.57
CA GLU A 133 31.58 -59.34 -28.21
C GLU A 133 30.57 -58.20 -28.03
N GLY A 134 30.46 -57.26 -28.97
CA GLY A 134 29.47 -56.17 -28.92
C GLY A 134 29.87 -54.99 -28.03
N PHE A 135 31.17 -54.80 -27.76
CA PHE A 135 31.67 -53.62 -27.05
C PHE A 135 33.05 -53.20 -27.56
N ILE A 136 33.44 -51.96 -27.28
CA ILE A 136 34.81 -51.45 -27.44
C ILE A 136 35.37 -51.07 -26.06
N THR A 137 36.68 -50.92 -25.91
CA THR A 137 37.28 -50.46 -24.65
C THR A 137 37.76 -49.02 -24.74
N ALA A 138 37.58 -48.28 -23.65
CA ALA A 138 38.08 -46.93 -23.48
C ALA A 138 38.82 -46.81 -22.14
N LYS A 139 39.87 -46.00 -22.13
CA LYS A 139 40.63 -45.67 -20.92
C LYS A 139 40.11 -44.37 -20.31
N VAL A 140 39.88 -44.36 -19.00
CA VAL A 140 39.50 -43.15 -18.28
C VAL A 140 40.72 -42.22 -18.20
N VAL A 141 40.61 -41.05 -18.83
CA VAL A 141 41.64 -40.00 -18.84
C VAL A 141 41.52 -39.10 -17.62
N THR A 142 40.29 -38.77 -17.22
CA THR A 142 39.96 -37.94 -16.05
C THR A 142 38.90 -38.67 -15.24
N SER A 143 39.14 -38.89 -13.95
CA SER A 143 38.18 -39.55 -13.04
C SER A 143 36.95 -38.70 -12.79
N GLY A 144 35.80 -39.34 -12.57
CA GLY A 144 34.60 -38.66 -12.09
C GLY A 144 33.35 -39.54 -12.01
N SER A 145 32.23 -38.93 -11.67
CA SER A 145 30.95 -39.61 -11.50
C SER A 145 30.17 -39.69 -12.82
N LEU A 146 29.72 -40.89 -13.16
CA LEU A 146 28.82 -41.18 -14.26
C LEU A 146 27.39 -41.29 -13.75
N GLY A 147 26.47 -40.50 -14.28
CA GLY A 147 25.03 -40.59 -14.01
C GLY A 147 24.24 -41.26 -15.14
N ARG A 148 22.97 -41.60 -14.85
CA ARG A 148 22.02 -42.11 -15.85
C ARG A 148 21.53 -40.97 -16.76
N ASN A 149 21.31 -41.26 -18.04
CA ASN A 149 20.75 -40.32 -19.02
C ASN A 149 21.50 -38.98 -19.11
N LYS A 150 22.84 -39.02 -18.92
CA LYS A 150 23.72 -37.85 -19.01
C LYS A 150 24.27 -37.69 -20.42
N SER A 151 24.49 -36.45 -20.85
CA SER A 151 25.01 -36.14 -22.18
C SER A 151 26.43 -36.68 -22.36
N ALA A 152 26.70 -37.17 -23.57
CA ALA A 152 28.00 -37.60 -24.03
C ALA A 152 28.40 -36.80 -25.29
N VAL A 153 29.58 -36.20 -25.28
CA VAL A 153 30.12 -35.45 -26.41
C VAL A 153 31.36 -36.18 -26.94
N ILE A 154 31.39 -36.44 -28.25
CA ILE A 154 32.51 -37.12 -28.90
C ILE A 154 33.37 -36.09 -29.59
N ASN A 155 34.64 -36.00 -29.20
CA ASN A 155 35.66 -35.26 -29.93
C ASN A 155 36.50 -36.25 -30.75
N GLN A 156 36.26 -36.21 -32.05
CA GLN A 156 36.85 -37.15 -32.99
C GLN A 156 38.25 -36.71 -33.40
N THR A 157 39.15 -37.69 -33.46
CA THR A 157 40.54 -37.49 -33.93
C THR A 157 40.63 -37.22 -35.43
N GLU A 158 39.64 -37.68 -36.19
CA GLU A 158 39.47 -37.45 -37.63
C GLU A 158 38.00 -37.11 -37.92
N LYS A 159 37.73 -36.20 -38.86
CA LYS A 159 36.34 -35.98 -39.33
C LYS A 159 35.74 -37.30 -39.83
N SER A 160 34.59 -37.69 -39.28
CA SER A 160 33.77 -38.80 -39.77
C SER A 160 32.41 -38.30 -40.25
N ASP A 161 31.75 -39.05 -41.13
CA ASP A 161 30.37 -38.78 -41.60
C ASP A 161 29.30 -39.13 -40.54
N PHE A 162 29.67 -39.12 -39.26
CA PHE A 162 28.74 -39.37 -38.19
C PHE A 162 27.85 -38.15 -37.97
N SER A 163 26.65 -38.16 -38.55
CA SER A 163 25.57 -37.25 -38.16
C SER A 163 24.46 -38.01 -37.42
N LEU A 164 23.96 -37.39 -36.36
CA LEU A 164 22.66 -37.72 -35.79
C LEU A 164 21.59 -36.90 -36.54
N SER A 165 20.40 -37.47 -36.71
CA SER A 165 19.25 -36.69 -37.18
C SER A 165 18.99 -35.56 -36.20
N ILE A 166 18.70 -34.34 -36.66
CA ILE A 166 18.34 -33.23 -35.77
C ILE A 166 17.14 -33.55 -34.85
N LEU A 167 16.20 -34.37 -35.33
CA LEU A 167 15.04 -34.82 -34.55
C LEU A 167 15.19 -36.28 -34.08
N SER A 168 14.90 -36.52 -32.80
CA SER A 168 14.77 -37.86 -32.24
C SER A 168 13.41 -38.50 -32.60
N GLU A 169 13.25 -39.82 -32.39
CA GLU A 169 11.95 -40.50 -32.56
C GLU A 169 10.85 -39.92 -31.66
N LYS A 170 11.25 -39.47 -30.47
CA LYS A 170 10.37 -38.77 -29.52
C LYS A 170 9.95 -37.41 -30.05
N ASP A 171 10.88 -36.64 -30.64
CA ASP A 171 10.55 -35.34 -31.25
C ASP A 171 9.60 -35.51 -32.45
N ILE A 172 9.83 -36.53 -33.28
CA ILE A 172 8.95 -36.88 -34.40
C ILE A 172 7.52 -37.15 -33.89
N SER A 173 7.39 -37.92 -32.82
CA SER A 173 6.08 -38.22 -32.19
C SER A 173 5.45 -36.97 -31.58
N ALA A 174 6.26 -36.11 -30.95
CA ALA A 174 5.82 -34.85 -30.37
C ALA A 174 5.33 -33.85 -31.44
N ILE A 175 6.01 -33.78 -32.59
CA ILE A 175 5.60 -32.94 -33.72
C ILE A 175 4.25 -33.40 -34.27
N ASP A 176 4.04 -34.71 -34.44
CA ASP A 176 2.74 -35.21 -34.93
C ASP A 176 1.59 -34.86 -33.99
N LEU A 177 1.80 -35.04 -32.68
CA LEU A 177 0.83 -34.66 -31.67
C LEU A 177 0.57 -33.15 -31.66
N ALA A 178 1.63 -32.33 -31.72
CA ALA A 178 1.52 -30.88 -31.76
C ALA A 178 0.78 -30.38 -33.02
N LEU A 179 1.01 -30.99 -34.18
CA LEU A 179 0.28 -30.71 -35.42
C LEU A 179 -1.21 -31.06 -35.32
N GLN A 180 -1.57 -32.14 -34.61
CA GLN A 180 -2.98 -32.51 -34.39
C GLN A 180 -3.72 -31.46 -33.56
N HIS A 181 -3.03 -30.85 -32.60
CA HIS A 181 -3.61 -29.83 -31.72
C HIS A 181 -3.53 -28.40 -32.27
N GLY A 182 -2.85 -28.20 -33.40
CA GLY A 182 -2.73 -26.91 -34.09
C GLY A 182 -1.64 -26.00 -33.51
N VAL A 183 -0.56 -26.56 -32.98
CA VAL A 183 0.60 -25.79 -32.50
C VAL A 183 1.32 -25.13 -33.69
N GLU A 184 1.65 -23.85 -33.55
CA GLU A 184 2.20 -23.00 -34.62
C GLU A 184 3.69 -22.69 -34.47
N TYR A 185 4.34 -23.11 -33.38
CA TYR A 185 5.74 -22.78 -33.09
C TYR A 185 6.52 -24.00 -32.62
N ILE A 186 7.77 -24.12 -33.08
CA ILE A 186 8.71 -25.16 -32.66
C ILE A 186 10.08 -24.55 -32.36
N ALA A 187 10.66 -24.90 -31.22
CA ALA A 187 12.07 -24.64 -30.93
C ALA A 187 12.89 -25.91 -31.21
N ALA A 188 13.75 -25.83 -32.23
CA ALA A 188 14.58 -26.93 -32.71
C ALA A 188 15.93 -26.92 -31.99
N SER A 189 16.20 -27.95 -31.18
CA SER A 189 17.44 -28.10 -30.42
C SER A 189 18.57 -28.68 -31.25
N PHE A 190 19.80 -28.28 -30.96
CA PHE A 190 21.06 -28.71 -31.56
C PHE A 190 21.18 -28.50 -33.07
N VAL A 191 20.68 -27.37 -33.60
CA VAL A 191 20.78 -27.06 -35.03
C VAL A 191 22.24 -26.78 -35.41
N HIS A 192 22.79 -27.52 -36.37
CA HIS A 192 24.17 -27.37 -36.84
C HIS A 192 24.28 -26.60 -38.16
N ASN A 193 23.27 -26.68 -39.04
CA ASN A 193 23.31 -26.11 -40.40
C ASN A 193 21.91 -25.78 -40.94
N ALA A 194 21.87 -25.07 -42.06
CA ALA A 194 20.62 -24.64 -42.72
C ALA A 194 19.75 -25.79 -43.25
N GLN A 195 20.36 -26.91 -43.66
CA GLN A 195 19.64 -28.07 -44.17
C GLN A 195 18.79 -28.74 -43.08
N GLU A 196 19.28 -28.75 -41.83
CA GLU A 196 18.51 -29.25 -40.68
C GLU A 196 17.30 -28.38 -40.36
N VAL A 197 17.40 -27.06 -40.55
CA VAL A 197 16.26 -26.14 -40.42
C VAL A 197 15.18 -26.48 -41.45
N GLU A 198 15.57 -26.71 -42.70
CA GLU A 198 14.63 -27.13 -43.76
C GLU A 198 14.03 -28.51 -43.49
N TYR A 199 14.81 -29.45 -42.96
CA TYR A 199 14.28 -30.76 -42.56
C TYR A 199 13.22 -30.65 -41.46
N VAL A 200 13.41 -29.77 -40.47
CA VAL A 200 12.37 -29.46 -39.47
C VAL A 200 11.15 -28.81 -40.13
N ARG A 201 11.36 -27.91 -41.10
CA ARG A 201 10.26 -27.27 -41.88
C ARG A 201 9.44 -28.29 -42.66
N GLU A 202 10.09 -29.26 -43.29
CA GLU A 202 9.44 -30.37 -43.97
C GLU A 202 8.66 -31.25 -42.99
N ARG A 203 9.27 -31.61 -41.85
CA ARG A 203 8.63 -32.50 -40.85
C ARG A 203 7.40 -31.88 -40.21
N THR A 204 7.40 -30.56 -40.06
CA THR A 204 6.26 -29.76 -39.58
C THR A 204 5.28 -29.39 -40.69
N LYS A 205 5.52 -29.85 -41.93
CA LYS A 205 4.69 -29.59 -43.12
C LYS A 205 4.52 -28.09 -43.42
N GLY A 206 5.50 -27.27 -43.03
CA GLY A 206 5.46 -25.81 -43.13
C GLY A 206 4.38 -25.14 -42.28
N ARG A 207 3.80 -25.84 -41.29
CA ARG A 207 2.73 -25.31 -40.43
C ARG A 207 3.23 -24.66 -39.14
N MET A 208 4.50 -24.84 -38.80
CA MET A 208 5.11 -24.26 -37.61
C MET A 208 6.20 -23.26 -38.00
N GLN A 209 6.25 -22.14 -37.28
CA GLN A 209 7.37 -21.20 -37.27
C GLN A 209 8.53 -21.83 -36.48
N ILE A 210 9.73 -21.80 -37.07
CA ILE A 210 10.92 -22.47 -36.55
C ILE A 210 11.79 -21.48 -35.80
N ILE A 211 12.00 -21.77 -34.51
CA ILE A 211 12.96 -21.12 -33.64
C ILE A 211 14.19 -22.03 -33.57
N SER A 212 15.26 -21.70 -34.29
CA SER A 212 16.48 -22.52 -34.26
C SER A 212 17.31 -22.18 -33.03
N LYS A 213 17.60 -23.18 -32.18
CA LYS A 213 18.43 -22.97 -31.00
C LYS A 213 19.91 -22.96 -31.38
N ILE A 214 20.63 -21.93 -30.96
CA ILE A 214 22.07 -21.76 -31.15
C ILE A 214 22.77 -22.33 -29.92
N GLU A 215 23.17 -23.60 -30.01
CA GLU A 215 23.65 -24.40 -28.86
C GLU A 215 25.01 -25.05 -29.10
N THR A 216 25.49 -25.04 -30.35
CA THR A 216 26.71 -25.76 -30.75
C THR A 216 27.71 -24.83 -31.42
N SER A 217 28.97 -25.22 -31.39
CA SER A 217 30.04 -24.51 -32.09
C SER A 217 29.84 -24.52 -33.61
N ASP A 218 29.19 -25.54 -34.17
CA ASP A 218 28.85 -25.61 -35.60
C ASP A 218 27.73 -24.64 -35.97
N ALA A 219 26.74 -24.44 -35.10
CA ALA A 219 25.72 -23.42 -35.28
C ALA A 219 26.35 -22.03 -35.46
N LEU A 220 27.37 -21.71 -34.66
CA LEU A 220 28.10 -20.44 -34.76
C LEU A 220 28.90 -20.30 -36.06
N LYS A 221 29.47 -21.39 -36.59
CA LYS A 221 30.19 -21.39 -37.89
C LYS A 221 29.23 -21.18 -39.06
N ASN A 222 28.01 -21.71 -38.96
CA ASN A 222 26.99 -21.67 -40.01
C ASN A 222 25.90 -20.60 -39.77
N LEU A 223 26.16 -19.67 -38.84
CA LEU A 223 25.16 -18.78 -38.25
C LEU A 223 24.31 -18.02 -39.28
N ASP A 224 24.93 -17.37 -40.26
CA ASP A 224 24.21 -16.56 -41.25
C ASP A 224 23.23 -17.40 -42.08
N SER A 225 23.62 -18.63 -42.42
CA SER A 225 22.78 -19.55 -43.18
C SER A 225 21.62 -20.11 -42.36
N ILE A 226 21.84 -20.34 -41.05
CA ILE A 226 20.79 -20.76 -40.12
C ILE A 226 19.79 -19.61 -39.95
N ILE A 227 20.26 -18.42 -39.58
CA ILE A 227 19.42 -17.23 -39.38
C ILE A 227 18.52 -16.98 -40.60
N THR A 228 19.07 -17.04 -41.81
CA THR A 228 18.32 -16.81 -43.05
C THR A 228 17.19 -17.83 -43.29
N LYS A 229 17.29 -19.03 -42.72
CA LYS A 229 16.31 -20.12 -42.89
C LYS A 229 15.36 -20.28 -41.71
N SER A 230 15.67 -19.68 -40.57
CA SER A 230 14.85 -19.72 -39.37
C SER A 230 13.84 -18.58 -39.35
N ASP A 231 12.69 -18.78 -38.72
CA ASP A 231 11.72 -17.70 -38.49
C ASP A 231 12.07 -16.89 -37.24
N ALA A 232 12.83 -17.50 -36.31
CA ALA A 232 13.53 -16.85 -35.20
C ALA A 232 14.72 -17.72 -34.75
N ILE A 233 15.59 -17.17 -33.90
CA ILE A 233 16.66 -17.93 -33.23
C ILE A 233 16.55 -17.82 -31.71
N LEU A 234 17.07 -18.81 -30.99
CA LEU A 234 17.16 -18.79 -29.53
C LEU A 234 18.57 -19.19 -29.07
N ILE A 235 19.26 -18.30 -28.36
CA ILE A 235 20.60 -18.56 -27.83
C ILE A 235 20.44 -19.32 -26.51
N ASP A 236 20.77 -20.61 -26.50
CA ASP A 236 20.77 -21.42 -25.27
C ASP A 236 22.18 -21.39 -24.67
N ARG A 237 22.37 -20.55 -23.66
CA ARG A 237 23.69 -20.30 -23.05
C ARG A 237 24.17 -21.51 -22.25
N GLY A 238 23.25 -22.21 -21.61
CA GLY A 238 23.51 -23.42 -20.85
C GLY A 238 24.09 -24.50 -21.77
N ASP A 239 23.45 -24.77 -22.90
CA ASP A 239 23.97 -25.76 -23.83
C ASP A 239 25.23 -25.29 -24.58
N LEU A 240 25.27 -24.03 -25.03
CA LEU A 240 26.41 -23.48 -25.74
C LEU A 240 27.70 -23.46 -24.90
N SER A 241 27.59 -23.14 -23.60
CA SER A 241 28.74 -23.11 -22.68
C SER A 241 29.43 -24.46 -22.45
N LYS A 242 28.81 -25.55 -22.89
CA LYS A 242 29.42 -26.89 -22.84
C LYS A 242 30.38 -27.13 -24.00
N GLU A 243 30.22 -26.42 -25.11
CA GLU A 243 31.09 -26.54 -26.29
C GLU A 243 32.17 -25.45 -26.35
N ILE A 244 31.93 -24.29 -25.73
CA ILE A 244 32.85 -23.17 -25.76
C ILE A 244 33.13 -22.62 -24.35
N PRO A 245 34.33 -22.05 -24.11
CA PRO A 245 34.66 -21.49 -22.80
C PRO A 245 33.66 -20.43 -22.33
N LEU A 246 33.30 -20.49 -21.03
CA LEU A 246 32.31 -19.62 -20.40
C LEU A 246 32.63 -18.13 -20.58
N GLU A 247 33.90 -17.74 -20.49
CA GLU A 247 34.35 -16.36 -20.65
C GLU A 247 34.09 -15.79 -22.07
N LYS A 248 33.81 -16.64 -23.06
CA LYS A 248 33.49 -16.22 -24.44
C LYS A 248 31.99 -16.03 -24.68
N ILE A 249 31.13 -16.58 -23.82
CA ILE A 249 29.66 -16.55 -24.00
C ILE A 249 29.13 -15.12 -24.14
N PRO A 250 29.49 -14.13 -23.29
CA PRO A 250 28.93 -12.78 -23.38
C PRO A 250 29.21 -12.10 -24.73
N LEU A 251 30.44 -12.24 -25.26
CA LEU A 251 30.80 -11.67 -26.56
C LEU A 251 30.04 -12.35 -27.69
N ILE A 252 29.93 -13.67 -27.65
CA ILE A 252 29.26 -14.46 -28.70
C ILE A 252 27.78 -14.15 -28.75
N GLN A 253 27.11 -14.05 -27.59
CA GLN A 253 25.72 -13.61 -27.51
C GLN A 253 25.51 -12.29 -28.25
N LYS A 254 26.35 -11.29 -27.97
CA LYS A 254 26.27 -9.98 -28.61
C LYS A 254 26.46 -10.05 -30.13
N LEU A 255 27.40 -10.87 -30.60
CA LEU A 255 27.63 -11.07 -32.04
C LEU A 255 26.45 -11.76 -32.71
N VAL A 256 25.86 -12.77 -32.07
CA VAL A 256 24.69 -13.49 -32.59
C VAL A 256 23.48 -12.56 -32.65
N LEU A 257 23.18 -11.81 -31.58
CA LEU A 257 22.11 -10.82 -31.56
C LEU A 257 22.29 -9.77 -32.66
N LYS A 258 23.50 -9.22 -32.80
CA LYS A 258 23.79 -8.23 -33.84
C LYS A 258 23.51 -8.78 -35.24
N LYS A 259 24.00 -9.97 -35.56
CA LYS A 259 23.76 -10.62 -36.87
C LYS A 259 22.29 -10.92 -37.12
N ALA A 260 21.57 -11.39 -36.11
CA ALA A 260 20.14 -11.66 -36.22
C ALA A 260 19.35 -10.36 -36.49
N ASN A 261 19.68 -9.27 -35.79
CA ASN A 261 19.08 -7.96 -36.02
C ASN A 261 19.43 -7.38 -37.40
N GLU A 262 20.67 -7.52 -37.88
CA GLU A 262 21.08 -7.12 -39.24
C GLU A 262 20.28 -7.86 -40.33
N LEU A 263 19.90 -9.12 -40.06
CA LEU A 263 19.09 -9.96 -40.95
C LEU A 263 17.59 -9.91 -40.62
N ASN A 264 17.15 -8.99 -39.75
CA ASN A 264 15.75 -8.83 -39.32
C ASN A 264 15.09 -10.12 -38.80
N THR A 265 15.87 -11.01 -38.19
CA THR A 265 15.38 -12.27 -37.61
C THR A 265 15.29 -12.11 -36.09
N PRO A 266 14.11 -12.33 -35.47
CA PRO A 266 13.96 -12.24 -34.03
C PRO A 266 14.91 -13.19 -33.29
N ALA A 267 15.57 -12.69 -32.24
CA ALA A 267 16.51 -13.47 -31.45
C ALA A 267 16.13 -13.45 -29.96
N PHE A 268 16.00 -14.65 -29.38
CA PHE A 268 15.71 -14.87 -27.97
C PHE A 268 16.96 -15.34 -27.23
N ILE A 269 17.02 -15.12 -25.93
CA ILE A 269 18.03 -15.72 -25.05
C ILE A 269 17.35 -16.57 -24.00
N ALA A 270 17.91 -17.74 -23.73
CA ALA A 270 17.44 -18.67 -22.71
C ALA A 270 18.57 -19.02 -21.73
N THR A 271 18.17 -19.54 -20.57
CA THR A 271 19.02 -20.07 -19.48
C THR A 271 19.91 -19.05 -18.77
N ASN A 272 20.20 -19.28 -17.49
CA ASN A 272 21.04 -18.45 -16.62
C ASN A 272 20.63 -16.96 -16.53
N LEU A 273 19.34 -16.63 -16.74
CA LEU A 273 18.84 -15.24 -16.68
C LEU A 273 18.46 -14.82 -15.25
N LEU A 274 17.60 -15.60 -14.59
CA LEU A 274 17.12 -15.38 -13.22
C LEU A 274 17.24 -16.67 -12.39
N GLU A 275 18.34 -17.41 -12.56
CA GLU A 275 18.54 -18.75 -12.01
C GLU A 275 18.48 -18.79 -10.48
N SER A 276 18.97 -17.75 -9.80
CA SER A 276 18.86 -17.64 -8.35
C SER A 276 17.41 -17.61 -7.86
N MET A 277 16.44 -17.26 -8.73
CA MET A 277 15.02 -17.24 -8.40
C MET A 277 14.36 -18.63 -8.37
N ILE A 278 15.11 -19.69 -8.70
CA ILE A 278 14.69 -21.06 -8.39
C ILE A 278 14.49 -21.22 -6.87
N PHE A 279 15.38 -20.60 -6.08
CA PHE A 279 15.40 -20.74 -4.62
C PHE A 279 15.04 -19.47 -3.85
N ASN A 280 15.18 -18.29 -4.47
CA ASN A 280 14.99 -16.98 -3.84
C ASN A 280 13.85 -16.19 -4.52
N SER A 281 13.19 -15.30 -3.81
CA SER A 281 12.12 -14.47 -4.40
C SER A 281 12.64 -13.28 -5.21
N LYS A 282 13.96 -13.03 -5.22
CA LYS A 282 14.60 -11.93 -5.95
C LYS A 282 15.87 -12.42 -6.64
N PRO A 283 16.21 -11.83 -7.81
CA PRO A 283 17.46 -12.15 -8.50
C PRO A 283 18.65 -11.43 -7.87
N THR A 284 19.84 -11.84 -8.28
CA THR A 284 21.09 -11.16 -7.97
C THR A 284 21.28 -9.91 -8.84
N ARG A 285 22.13 -8.98 -8.39
CA ARG A 285 22.49 -7.80 -9.20
C ARG A 285 23.18 -8.18 -10.52
N ALA A 286 23.93 -9.29 -10.54
CA ALA A 286 24.60 -9.78 -11.73
C ALA A 286 23.59 -10.24 -12.79
N GLU A 287 22.56 -10.99 -12.37
CA GLU A 287 21.46 -11.42 -13.23
C GLU A 287 20.64 -10.24 -13.76
N LEU A 288 20.36 -9.25 -12.90
CA LEU A 288 19.69 -8.03 -13.34
C LEU A 288 20.50 -7.29 -14.44
N ASN A 289 21.82 -7.18 -14.25
CA ASN A 289 22.68 -6.54 -15.24
C ASN A 289 22.72 -7.33 -16.56
N ASP A 290 22.77 -8.66 -16.48
CA ASP A 290 22.78 -9.54 -17.65
C ASP A 290 21.48 -9.45 -18.47
N VAL A 291 20.32 -9.51 -17.79
CA VAL A 291 19.01 -9.35 -18.43
C VAL A 291 18.88 -7.97 -19.09
N MET A 292 19.24 -6.88 -18.39
CA MET A 292 19.19 -5.53 -18.97
C MET A 292 20.11 -5.40 -20.17
N THR A 293 21.35 -5.87 -20.07
CA THR A 293 22.33 -5.79 -21.17
C THR A 293 21.86 -6.59 -22.38
N SER A 294 21.31 -7.78 -22.15
CA SER A 294 20.75 -8.64 -23.20
C SER A 294 19.61 -7.96 -23.96
N LEU A 295 18.72 -7.27 -23.24
CA LEU A 295 17.62 -6.52 -23.83
C LEU A 295 18.09 -5.28 -24.60
N LEU A 296 19.13 -4.59 -24.12
CA LEU A 296 19.71 -3.41 -24.76
C LEU A 296 20.58 -3.77 -25.97
N ASP A 297 21.22 -4.94 -25.97
CA ASP A 297 21.97 -5.49 -27.11
C ASP A 297 21.03 -6.00 -28.24
N GLY A 298 19.71 -5.86 -28.06
CA GLY A 298 18.71 -6.08 -29.09
C GLY A 298 18.07 -7.46 -29.09
N ALA A 299 18.01 -8.15 -27.94
CA ALA A 299 17.19 -9.34 -27.82
C ALA A 299 15.70 -9.02 -28.04
N SER A 300 15.04 -9.82 -28.87
CA SER A 300 13.59 -9.72 -29.14
C SER A 300 12.73 -10.24 -27.99
N GLY A 301 13.34 -10.98 -27.07
CA GLY A 301 12.68 -11.53 -25.90
C GLY A 301 13.60 -12.45 -25.11
N LEU A 302 13.11 -12.87 -23.96
CA LEU A 302 13.86 -13.71 -23.02
C LEU A 302 13.01 -14.91 -22.59
N ALA A 303 13.66 -16.05 -22.41
CA ALA A 303 13.02 -17.31 -22.03
C ALA A 303 13.36 -17.69 -20.59
N LEU A 304 12.34 -17.76 -19.74
CA LEU A 304 12.45 -18.27 -18.39
C LEU A 304 12.41 -19.80 -18.40
N CYS A 305 13.42 -20.42 -17.80
CA CYS A 305 13.67 -21.86 -17.88
C CYS A 305 13.38 -22.55 -16.54
N ALA A 306 14.42 -22.82 -15.75
CA ALA A 306 14.31 -23.58 -14.51
C ALA A 306 13.53 -22.81 -13.42
N GLU A 307 13.70 -21.49 -13.39
CA GLU A 307 13.04 -20.56 -12.47
C GLU A 307 11.50 -20.61 -12.56
N THR A 308 10.93 -20.91 -13.73
CA THR A 308 9.48 -21.12 -13.88
C THR A 308 9.08 -22.59 -13.92
N ALA A 309 9.96 -23.50 -14.37
CA ALA A 309 9.61 -24.91 -14.47
C ALA A 309 9.63 -25.64 -13.11
N ILE A 310 10.66 -25.36 -12.29
CA ILE A 310 10.90 -26.04 -11.00
C ILE A 310 11.14 -25.07 -9.83
N GLY A 311 11.19 -23.76 -10.10
CA GLY A 311 11.46 -22.75 -9.09
C GLY A 311 10.32 -22.58 -8.09
N LYS A 312 10.69 -22.07 -6.90
CA LYS A 312 9.75 -21.74 -5.81
C LYS A 312 8.91 -20.50 -6.09
N TYR A 313 9.40 -19.59 -6.93
CA TYR A 313 8.81 -18.27 -7.18
C TYR A 313 8.58 -18.00 -8.69
N PRO A 314 7.80 -18.86 -9.38
CA PRO A 314 7.66 -18.79 -10.83
C PRO A 314 6.95 -17.52 -11.31
N ILE A 315 5.96 -17.03 -10.56
CA ILE A 315 5.20 -15.82 -10.93
C ILE A 315 6.06 -14.57 -10.71
N GLU A 316 6.82 -14.54 -9.62
CA GLU A 316 7.73 -13.44 -9.29
C GLU A 316 8.86 -13.33 -10.31
N ALA A 317 9.36 -14.45 -10.83
CA ALA A 317 10.36 -14.45 -11.92
C ALA A 317 9.79 -13.81 -13.19
N ILE A 318 8.55 -14.15 -13.57
CA ILE A 318 7.87 -13.54 -14.72
C ILE A 318 7.64 -12.05 -14.48
N ASN A 319 7.18 -11.67 -13.29
CA ASN A 319 6.95 -10.27 -12.91
C ASN A 319 8.24 -9.46 -12.98
N THR A 320 9.34 -10.01 -12.46
CA THR A 320 10.65 -9.38 -12.48
C THR A 320 11.11 -9.14 -13.92
N LEU A 321 11.04 -10.16 -14.77
CA LEU A 321 11.40 -10.03 -16.17
C LEU A 321 10.52 -9.00 -16.92
N SER A 322 9.21 -8.98 -16.62
CA SER A 322 8.26 -8.01 -17.19
C SER A 322 8.65 -6.57 -16.84
N LYS A 323 8.96 -6.31 -15.56
CA LYS A 323 9.45 -5.00 -15.08
C LYS A 323 10.70 -4.57 -15.86
N MET A 324 11.66 -5.48 -16.03
CA MET A 324 12.91 -5.20 -16.74
C MET A 324 12.73 -4.96 -18.24
N ILE A 325 11.80 -5.69 -18.88
CA ILE A 325 11.45 -5.46 -20.29
C ILE A 325 10.84 -4.08 -20.49
N ASN A 326 9.93 -3.67 -19.60
CA ASN A 326 9.29 -2.37 -19.68
C ASN A 326 10.31 -1.25 -19.46
N GLU A 327 11.20 -1.41 -18.47
CA GLU A 327 12.33 -0.53 -18.22
C GLU A 327 13.23 -0.38 -19.46
N ALA A 328 13.72 -1.50 -20.00
CA ALA A 328 14.59 -1.49 -21.18
C ALA A 328 13.91 -0.87 -22.41
N SER A 329 12.60 -1.08 -22.60
CA SER A 329 11.85 -0.52 -23.73
C SER A 329 11.71 1.01 -23.61
N SER A 330 11.57 1.53 -22.39
CA SER A 330 11.55 2.99 -22.15
C SER A 330 12.91 3.64 -22.45
N LEU A 331 14.00 2.91 -22.15
CA LEU A 331 15.37 3.34 -22.45
C LEU A 331 15.66 3.30 -23.95
N ASP A 332 15.11 2.36 -24.72
CA ASP A 332 15.29 2.32 -26.19
C ASP A 332 14.76 3.62 -26.85
N GLU A 333 13.63 4.16 -26.39
CA GLU A 333 13.11 5.45 -26.85
C GLU A 333 14.04 6.63 -26.48
N PHE A 334 14.76 6.50 -25.37
CA PHE A 334 15.66 7.52 -24.83
C PHE A 334 17.07 7.46 -25.47
N VAL A 335 17.61 6.26 -25.67
CA VAL A 335 18.98 5.96 -26.12
C VAL A 335 19.06 5.88 -27.65
N GLY A 336 17.97 5.51 -28.34
CA GLY A 336 17.87 5.52 -29.80
C GLY A 336 18.11 6.89 -30.45
N LYS A 337 18.11 7.96 -29.65
CA LYS A 337 18.68 9.27 -30.01
C LYS A 337 20.01 9.42 -29.27
N SER A 338 21.11 9.05 -29.95
CA SER A 338 22.52 9.34 -29.60
C SER A 338 22.69 9.99 -28.23
N PHE A 339 23.18 9.26 -27.23
CA PHE A 339 23.60 9.72 -25.89
C PHE A 339 23.79 11.25 -25.87
N CYS A 340 22.69 11.98 -25.67
CA CYS A 340 22.74 13.43 -25.78
C CYS A 340 23.54 13.92 -24.58
N ASN A 341 24.31 14.99 -24.75
CA ASN A 341 25.10 15.60 -23.66
C ASN A 341 24.26 16.00 -22.42
N ASN A 342 22.91 15.89 -22.49
CA ASN A 342 21.96 16.20 -21.43
C ASN A 342 21.10 14.99 -20.97
N ALA A 343 21.47 13.75 -21.32
CA ALA A 343 20.77 12.53 -20.89
C ALA A 343 20.65 12.46 -19.36
N TYR A 344 21.72 12.82 -18.64
CA TYR A 344 21.76 12.86 -17.19
C TYR A 344 20.81 13.91 -16.59
N GLU A 345 20.82 15.13 -17.13
CA GLU A 345 19.92 16.20 -16.67
C GLU A 345 18.47 15.82 -16.89
N LYS A 346 18.13 15.20 -18.02
CA LYS A 346 16.76 14.77 -18.31
C LYS A 346 16.29 13.65 -17.38
N LEU A 347 17.15 12.67 -17.04
CA LEU A 347 16.84 11.65 -16.02
C LEU A 347 16.56 12.26 -14.63
N ILE A 348 17.28 13.31 -14.25
CA ILE A 348 17.02 14.04 -12.99
C ILE A 348 15.71 14.85 -13.09
N THR A 349 15.50 15.55 -14.20
CA THR A 349 14.33 16.42 -14.41
C THR A 349 13.03 15.62 -14.46
N ASP A 350 13.07 14.44 -15.08
CA ASP A 350 11.94 13.51 -15.16
C ASP A 350 11.76 12.68 -13.86
N ASN A 351 12.59 12.94 -12.84
CA ASN A 351 12.59 12.26 -11.55
C ASN A 351 12.76 10.73 -11.65
N TYR A 352 13.39 10.24 -12.72
CA TYR A 352 13.56 8.82 -13.02
C TYR A 352 14.21 8.05 -11.85
N LEU A 353 15.13 8.69 -11.11
CA LEU A 353 15.82 8.09 -9.97
C LEU A 353 14.92 7.85 -8.74
N ASN A 354 13.80 8.57 -8.63
CA ASN A 354 12.89 8.49 -7.48
C ASN A 354 11.48 8.04 -7.88
N ASP A 355 11.23 7.77 -9.16
CA ASP A 355 9.93 7.31 -9.66
C ASP A 355 9.90 5.77 -9.61
N ASP A 356 9.77 5.24 -8.40
CA ASP A 356 9.72 3.80 -8.09
C ASP A 356 8.62 3.03 -8.87
N TYR A 357 7.73 3.73 -9.60
CA TYR A 357 6.47 3.18 -10.09
C TYR A 357 6.28 3.15 -11.61
N ASN A 358 7.23 3.64 -12.42
CA ASN A 358 7.01 3.70 -13.87
C ASN A 358 6.73 2.33 -14.51
N PHE A 359 7.17 1.24 -13.87
CA PHE A 359 6.96 -0.13 -14.33
C PHE A 359 6.35 -1.06 -13.29
N SER A 360 5.73 -0.50 -12.25
CA SER A 360 4.93 -1.29 -11.30
C SER A 360 3.78 -1.97 -12.04
N LEU A 361 3.52 -3.23 -11.68
CA LEU A 361 2.40 -4.00 -12.23
C LEU A 361 1.08 -3.67 -11.50
N LEU A 362 1.13 -2.78 -10.52
CA LEU A 362 -0.03 -2.28 -9.79
C LEU A 362 -0.85 -1.31 -10.65
N ILE A 363 -2.11 -1.15 -10.29
CA ILE A 363 -2.99 -0.15 -10.88
C ILE A 363 -2.37 1.26 -10.76
N LYS A 364 -2.46 2.04 -11.84
CA LYS A 364 -2.00 3.44 -11.84
C LYS A 364 -2.80 4.27 -10.82
N PRO A 365 -2.18 5.25 -10.15
CA PRO A 365 -2.88 6.22 -9.31
C PRO A 365 -4.02 6.91 -10.07
N HIS A 366 -5.01 7.43 -9.34
CA HIS A 366 -6.07 8.21 -9.94
C HIS A 366 -5.53 9.51 -10.54
N GLY A 367 -5.95 9.84 -11.76
CA GLY A 367 -5.32 10.88 -12.59
C GLY A 367 -3.95 10.51 -13.19
N GLY A 368 -3.48 9.27 -13.01
CA GLY A 368 -2.32 8.70 -13.71
C GLY A 368 -0.98 8.85 -12.99
N LYS A 369 -0.86 9.79 -12.05
CA LYS A 369 0.36 10.03 -11.26
C LYS A 369 0.03 10.20 -9.78
N LEU A 370 0.86 9.61 -8.92
CA LEU A 370 0.75 9.77 -7.47
C LEU A 370 1.28 11.16 -7.09
N ILE A 371 0.47 11.94 -6.38
CA ILE A 371 0.87 13.25 -5.89
C ILE A 371 1.82 13.08 -4.69
N ASN A 372 2.88 13.88 -4.67
CA ASN A 372 3.74 14.06 -3.51
C ASN A 372 4.05 15.56 -3.37
N LYS A 373 3.60 16.17 -2.28
CA LYS A 373 3.80 17.60 -1.96
C LYS A 373 4.51 17.82 -0.63
N ILE A 374 5.24 16.81 -0.14
CA ILE A 374 6.10 16.96 1.03
C ILE A 374 7.36 17.70 0.61
N ILE A 375 7.73 18.76 1.34
CA ILE A 375 8.94 19.54 1.08
C ILE A 375 9.72 19.79 2.37
N GLU A 376 11.03 19.96 2.23
CA GLU A 376 11.87 20.59 3.24
C GLU A 376 12.08 22.05 2.87
N THR A 377 12.02 22.95 3.85
CA THR A 377 12.20 24.39 3.63
C THR A 377 12.82 25.07 4.86
N ASN A 378 13.19 26.34 4.73
CA ASN A 378 13.83 27.12 5.78
C ASN A 378 12.81 27.66 6.80
N GLU A 379 13.01 27.36 8.08
CA GLU A 379 12.15 27.85 9.18
C GLU A 379 11.99 29.37 9.21
N LYS A 380 13.04 30.15 8.88
CA LYS A 380 12.95 31.62 8.85
C LYS A 380 11.97 32.11 7.79
N TYR A 381 11.93 31.46 6.63
CA TYR A 381 10.98 31.79 5.58
C TYR A 381 9.55 31.47 6.04
N VAL A 382 9.34 30.25 6.55
CA VAL A 382 8.01 29.80 7.01
C VAL A 382 7.47 30.68 8.13
N ASN A 383 8.30 31.04 9.10
CA ASN A 383 7.92 31.93 10.21
C ASN A 383 7.64 33.38 9.78
N SER A 384 8.10 33.80 8.59
CA SER A 384 7.83 35.14 8.05
C SER A 384 6.48 35.26 7.33
N LEU A 385 5.85 34.13 7.01
CA LEU A 385 4.57 34.10 6.30
C LEU A 385 3.42 34.44 7.24
N LYS A 386 2.33 34.99 6.67
CA LYS A 386 1.04 35.03 7.36
C LYS A 386 0.60 33.60 7.68
N LYS A 387 -0.20 33.46 8.75
CA LYS A 387 -0.62 32.18 9.27
C LYS A 387 -2.14 32.08 9.30
N ILE A 388 -2.67 30.91 8.95
CA ILE A 388 -4.06 30.54 9.16
C ILE A 388 -4.08 29.31 10.07
N LYS A 389 -4.88 29.36 11.13
CA LYS A 389 -5.12 28.20 11.98
C LYS A 389 -6.03 27.21 11.25
N ILE A 390 -5.69 25.94 11.32
CA ILE A 390 -6.48 24.85 10.74
C ILE A 390 -6.79 23.82 11.81
N ASP A 391 -7.99 23.27 11.78
CA ASP A 391 -8.36 22.17 12.68
C ASP A 391 -7.73 20.83 12.24
N SER A 392 -7.85 19.82 13.10
CA SER A 392 -7.34 18.47 12.85
C SER A 392 -7.91 17.82 11.58
N SER A 393 -9.14 18.13 11.18
CA SER A 393 -9.78 17.57 9.98
C SER A 393 -9.18 18.19 8.71
N LYS A 394 -8.98 19.51 8.68
CA LYS A 394 -8.30 20.21 7.60
C LYS A 394 -6.84 19.81 7.49
N GLN A 395 -6.18 19.57 8.62
CA GLN A 395 -4.82 19.04 8.63
C GLN A 395 -4.76 17.63 8.04
N MET A 396 -5.72 16.74 8.36
CA MET A 396 -5.79 15.42 7.72
C MET A 396 -5.97 15.52 6.20
N ASP A 397 -6.82 16.43 5.72
CA ASP A 397 -7.00 16.62 4.27
C ASP A 397 -5.73 17.16 3.60
N LEU A 398 -5.06 18.14 4.21
CA LEU A 398 -3.75 18.63 3.79
C LEU A 398 -2.73 17.47 3.65
N GLU A 399 -2.65 16.61 4.67
CA GLU A 399 -1.75 15.46 4.66
C GLU A 399 -2.11 14.45 3.56
N GLN A 400 -3.39 14.11 3.41
CA GLN A 400 -3.83 13.14 2.41
C GLN A 400 -3.63 13.62 0.97
N ILE A 401 -3.78 14.93 0.71
CA ILE A 401 -3.38 15.55 -0.56
C ILE A 401 -1.87 15.37 -0.74
N ALA A 402 -1.08 15.74 0.27
CA ALA A 402 0.38 15.79 0.17
C ALA A 402 1.04 14.42 0.01
N VAL A 403 0.53 13.37 0.65
CA VAL A 403 1.04 12.00 0.50
C VAL A 403 0.45 11.26 -0.71
N GLY A 404 -0.47 11.90 -1.44
CA GLY A 404 -1.09 11.36 -2.64
C GLY A 404 -2.28 10.44 -2.39
N GLY A 405 -2.79 10.35 -1.16
CA GLY A 405 -4.01 9.61 -0.83
C GLY A 405 -5.21 10.14 -1.61
N TYR A 406 -5.22 11.45 -1.85
CA TYR A 406 -6.24 12.15 -2.63
C TYR A 406 -5.81 12.51 -4.06
N SER A 407 -4.83 11.81 -4.64
CA SER A 407 -4.46 12.03 -6.05
C SER A 407 -5.71 11.96 -6.95
N PRO A 408 -5.86 12.86 -7.94
CA PRO A 408 -4.85 13.81 -8.43
C PRO A 408 -4.88 15.21 -7.79
N LEU A 409 -5.61 15.41 -6.68
CA LEU A 409 -5.65 16.72 -6.02
C LEU A 409 -4.24 17.16 -5.61
N LYS A 410 -3.92 18.43 -5.85
CA LYS A 410 -2.64 19.07 -5.50
C LYS A 410 -2.78 20.09 -4.37
N GLY A 411 -4.00 20.34 -3.92
CA GLY A 411 -4.34 21.36 -2.95
C GLY A 411 -5.82 21.40 -2.66
N PHE A 412 -6.23 22.37 -1.83
CA PHE A 412 -7.64 22.62 -1.54
C PHE A 412 -8.34 23.18 -2.79
N MET A 413 -9.59 22.78 -3.00
CA MET A 413 -10.31 23.08 -4.24
C MET A 413 -10.52 24.57 -4.44
N ASN A 414 -10.15 25.07 -5.62
CA ASN A 414 -10.64 26.35 -6.13
C ASN A 414 -12.14 26.27 -6.45
N LYS A 415 -12.76 27.41 -6.77
CA LYS A 415 -14.19 27.47 -7.03
C LYS A 415 -14.63 26.57 -8.19
N ALA A 416 -13.83 26.49 -9.26
CA ALA A 416 -14.17 25.70 -10.43
C ALA A 416 -14.22 24.19 -10.13
N ASP A 417 -13.25 23.68 -9.37
CA ASP A 417 -13.24 22.29 -8.92
C ASP A 417 -14.38 22.03 -7.91
N PHE A 418 -14.59 22.94 -6.95
CA PHE A 418 -15.66 22.83 -5.96
C PHE A 418 -17.05 22.75 -6.60
N ASP A 419 -17.40 23.71 -7.47
CA ASP A 419 -18.68 23.75 -8.17
C ASP A 419 -18.85 22.48 -9.02
N SER A 420 -17.81 22.08 -9.75
CA SER A 420 -17.87 20.90 -10.63
C SER A 420 -18.03 19.59 -9.84
N VAL A 421 -17.42 19.46 -8.67
CA VAL A 421 -17.56 18.28 -7.81
C VAL A 421 -18.98 18.18 -7.25
N LEU A 422 -19.57 19.31 -6.84
CA LEU A 422 -20.96 19.35 -6.38
C LEU A 422 -21.94 19.01 -7.50
N ASP A 423 -21.76 19.59 -8.69
CA ASP A 423 -22.73 19.47 -9.78
C ASP A 423 -22.56 18.22 -10.64
N ASN A 424 -21.31 17.82 -10.92
CA ASN A 424 -20.99 16.83 -11.94
C ASN A 424 -20.24 15.61 -11.39
N MET A 425 -19.82 15.61 -10.12
CA MET A 425 -18.98 14.55 -9.54
C MET A 425 -17.66 14.34 -10.30
N THR A 426 -17.13 15.42 -10.87
CA THR A 426 -15.82 15.47 -11.53
C THR A 426 -15.08 16.73 -11.11
N LEU A 427 -13.75 16.72 -11.24
CA LEU A 427 -12.96 17.95 -11.23
C LEU A 427 -13.34 18.85 -12.42
N SER A 428 -12.85 20.09 -12.42
CA SER A 428 -13.16 21.12 -13.43
C SER A 428 -12.80 20.75 -14.87
N ASP A 429 -11.94 19.74 -15.07
CA ASP A 429 -11.64 19.15 -16.37
C ASP A 429 -12.80 18.35 -16.99
N LYS A 430 -13.87 18.13 -16.22
CA LYS A 430 -15.09 17.38 -16.57
C LYS A 430 -14.86 15.93 -16.98
N LYS A 431 -13.68 15.39 -16.67
CA LYS A 431 -13.25 14.03 -17.05
C LYS A 431 -12.83 13.23 -15.83
N THR A 432 -12.09 13.84 -14.93
CA THR A 432 -11.56 13.19 -13.75
C THR A 432 -12.63 13.12 -12.68
N VAL A 433 -13.14 11.91 -12.43
CA VAL A 433 -14.16 11.67 -11.39
C VAL A 433 -13.63 12.05 -10.02
N TRP A 434 -14.43 12.82 -9.28
CA TRP A 434 -14.19 13.17 -7.88
C TRP A 434 -15.50 13.64 -7.24
N THR A 435 -15.89 13.05 -6.11
CA THR A 435 -17.27 13.16 -5.59
C THR A 435 -17.41 13.96 -4.30
N ILE A 436 -16.29 14.31 -3.64
CA ILE A 436 -16.27 14.89 -2.29
C ILE A 436 -15.49 16.21 -2.29
N PRO A 437 -16.12 17.36 -1.96
CA PRO A 437 -15.41 18.61 -1.77
C PRO A 437 -14.29 18.51 -0.72
N ILE A 438 -13.07 18.93 -1.09
CA ILE A 438 -11.91 19.05 -0.18
C ILE A 438 -11.53 20.53 -0.12
N VAL A 439 -11.96 21.19 0.95
CA VAL A 439 -12.00 22.66 1.06
C VAL A 439 -11.39 23.14 2.38
N LEU A 440 -10.80 24.33 2.35
CA LEU A 440 -10.29 25.04 3.53
C LEU A 440 -11.15 26.29 3.73
N ASP A 441 -11.95 26.31 4.79
CA ASP A 441 -12.77 27.46 5.17
C ASP A 441 -12.06 28.38 6.15
N ILE A 442 -12.31 29.68 5.99
CA ILE A 442 -11.80 30.76 6.81
C ILE A 442 -12.88 31.81 7.03
N ASP A 443 -12.79 32.50 8.17
CA ASP A 443 -13.67 33.62 8.46
C ASP A 443 -13.41 34.79 7.51
N LYS A 444 -14.40 35.68 7.40
CA LYS A 444 -14.35 36.80 6.46
C LYS A 444 -13.20 37.77 6.75
N LYS A 445 -12.87 38.02 8.02
CA LYS A 445 -11.81 38.96 8.40
C LYS A 445 -10.46 38.42 7.93
N THR A 446 -10.21 37.13 8.16
CA THR A 446 -9.00 36.47 7.66
C THR A 446 -8.93 36.49 6.14
N ALA A 447 -10.06 36.25 5.44
CA ALA A 447 -10.12 36.30 3.98
C ALA A 447 -9.78 37.68 3.40
N ASP A 448 -10.28 38.76 4.02
CA ASP A 448 -10.03 40.15 3.59
C ASP A 448 -8.55 40.57 3.73
N GLU A 449 -7.75 39.84 4.53
CA GLU A 449 -6.32 40.10 4.76
C GLU A 449 -5.39 39.33 3.79
N ILE A 450 -5.92 38.42 2.98
CA ILE A 450 -5.15 37.52 2.11
C ILE A 450 -5.37 37.88 0.64
N ASN A 451 -4.31 37.87 -0.16
CA ASN A 451 -4.40 38.12 -1.59
C ASN A 451 -4.15 36.85 -2.41
N VAL A 452 -4.83 36.72 -3.56
CA VAL A 452 -4.52 35.68 -4.55
C VAL A 452 -3.08 35.82 -5.04
N GLY A 453 -2.36 34.69 -5.09
CA GLY A 453 -0.94 34.60 -5.41
C GLY A 453 -0.02 34.58 -4.18
N GLU A 454 -0.54 34.92 -3.00
CA GLU A 454 0.20 34.89 -1.74
C GLU A 454 0.46 33.43 -1.29
N THR A 455 1.55 33.21 -0.55
CA THR A 455 1.80 31.93 0.14
C THR A 455 1.55 32.11 1.63
N ILE A 456 0.72 31.26 2.20
CA ILE A 456 0.28 31.34 3.58
C ILE A 456 0.70 30.07 4.31
N ALA A 457 1.17 30.22 5.55
CA ALA A 457 1.46 29.12 6.45
C ALA A 457 0.18 28.59 7.10
N LEU A 458 0.03 27.27 7.13
CA LEU A 458 -1.07 26.57 7.79
C LEU A 458 -0.58 26.07 9.15
N GLU A 459 -1.17 26.58 10.22
CA GLU A 459 -0.83 26.28 11.61
C GLU A 459 -1.88 25.31 12.18
N GLY A 460 -1.44 24.09 12.49
CA GLY A 460 -2.25 23.08 13.17
C GLY A 460 -1.81 22.89 14.62
N ASP A 461 -2.23 21.79 15.24
CA ASP A 461 -2.05 21.52 16.67
C ASP A 461 -0.57 21.49 17.13
N SER A 462 0.36 21.22 16.20
CA SER A 462 1.79 21.09 16.48
C SER A 462 2.64 22.23 15.90
N GLY A 463 2.01 23.38 15.61
CA GLY A 463 2.61 24.54 14.96
C GLY A 463 2.39 24.54 13.45
N ILE A 464 3.32 25.11 12.69
CA ILE A 464 3.17 25.22 11.23
C ILE A 464 3.40 23.85 10.59
N VAL A 465 2.35 23.33 9.93
CA VAL A 465 2.33 21.96 9.36
C VAL A 465 2.43 21.96 7.84
N GLY A 466 2.03 23.05 7.18
CA GLY A 466 2.08 23.15 5.73
C GLY A 466 1.97 24.58 5.23
N LEU A 467 1.98 24.71 3.91
CA LEU A 467 1.83 25.97 3.18
C LEU A 467 0.72 25.81 2.14
N ILE A 468 0.01 26.90 1.85
CA ILE A 468 -0.90 27.02 0.71
C ILE A 468 -0.47 28.21 -0.16
N LYS A 469 -0.33 27.98 -1.46
CA LYS A 469 -0.24 29.05 -2.45
C LYS A 469 -1.64 29.36 -2.94
N VAL A 470 -2.13 30.55 -2.58
CA VAL A 470 -3.52 30.94 -2.79
C VAL A 470 -3.77 31.18 -4.28
N GLU A 471 -4.70 30.44 -4.86
CA GLU A 471 -5.12 30.57 -6.26
C GLU A 471 -6.52 31.17 -6.37
N ASP A 472 -7.35 30.99 -5.35
CA ASP A 472 -8.74 31.44 -5.35
C ASP A 472 -9.23 31.71 -3.91
N ILE A 473 -10.11 32.69 -3.75
CA ILE A 473 -10.82 33.01 -2.50
C ILE A 473 -12.27 33.28 -2.87
N TYR A 474 -13.21 32.49 -2.36
CA TYR A 474 -14.60 32.55 -2.82
C TYR A 474 -15.60 32.23 -1.71
N VAL A 475 -16.77 32.86 -1.81
CA VAL A 475 -17.93 32.58 -0.96
C VAL A 475 -18.76 31.47 -1.60
N TYR A 476 -19.39 30.65 -0.77
CA TYR A 476 -20.26 29.56 -1.19
C TYR A 476 -21.61 29.62 -0.47
N ASP A 477 -22.62 28.99 -1.05
CA ASP A 477 -23.93 28.85 -0.41
C ASP A 477 -23.96 27.56 0.41
N LYS A 478 -24.05 27.71 1.75
CA LYS A 478 -24.09 26.56 2.68
C LYS A 478 -25.25 25.62 2.39
N LYS A 479 -26.44 26.17 2.15
CA LYS A 479 -27.66 25.38 1.97
C LYS A 479 -27.64 24.60 0.66
N GLU A 480 -27.24 25.25 -0.42
CA GLU A 480 -27.03 24.60 -1.72
C GLU A 480 -25.97 23.51 -1.61
N THR A 481 -24.87 23.78 -0.90
CA THR A 481 -23.79 22.80 -0.68
C THR A 481 -24.29 21.59 0.10
N GLN A 482 -25.05 21.79 1.18
CA GLN A 482 -25.65 20.71 1.98
C GLN A 482 -26.53 19.81 1.11
N VAL A 483 -27.45 20.39 0.34
CA VAL A 483 -28.39 19.64 -0.51
C VAL A 483 -27.66 18.93 -1.65
N LYS A 484 -26.73 19.59 -2.36
CA LYS A 484 -26.02 18.97 -3.48
C LYS A 484 -25.08 17.85 -3.03
N TRP A 485 -24.44 18.02 -1.88
CA TRP A 485 -23.49 17.04 -1.35
C TRP A 485 -24.21 15.87 -0.68
N PHE A 486 -25.11 16.12 0.27
CA PHE A 486 -25.72 15.06 1.10
C PHE A 486 -27.12 14.66 0.65
N GLY A 487 -27.72 15.37 -0.30
CA GLY A 487 -29.11 15.15 -0.72
C GLY A 487 -30.15 15.67 0.27
N THR A 488 -29.74 16.36 1.34
CA THR A 488 -30.58 16.86 2.42
C THR A 488 -29.96 18.09 3.07
N ASP A 489 -30.78 18.97 3.65
CA ASP A 489 -30.39 20.09 4.52
C ASP A 489 -30.76 19.84 6.00
N ASP A 490 -31.08 18.58 6.35
CA ASP A 490 -31.39 18.19 7.72
C ASP A 490 -30.15 18.24 8.62
N ILE A 491 -30.19 19.13 9.62
CA ILE A 491 -29.10 19.37 10.56
C ILE A 491 -28.72 18.16 11.42
N HIS A 492 -29.59 17.14 11.52
CA HIS A 492 -29.26 15.89 12.21
C HIS A 492 -28.33 14.99 11.38
N HIS A 493 -28.18 15.25 10.07
CA HIS A 493 -27.18 14.59 9.25
C HIS A 493 -25.78 15.11 9.62
N PRO A 494 -24.82 14.26 10.07
CA PRO A 494 -23.52 14.71 10.55
C PRO A 494 -22.73 15.55 9.54
N GLY A 495 -22.80 15.20 8.25
CA GLY A 495 -22.18 15.97 7.17
C GLY A 495 -22.84 17.34 6.92
N VAL A 496 -24.16 17.47 7.16
CA VAL A 496 -24.87 18.75 7.03
C VAL A 496 -24.47 19.66 8.17
N LEU A 497 -24.46 19.13 9.41
CA LEU A 497 -23.97 19.83 10.59
C LEU A 497 -22.52 20.30 10.44
N MET A 498 -21.68 19.48 9.80
CA MET A 498 -20.30 19.86 9.48
C MET A 498 -20.27 21.10 8.58
N VAL A 499 -21.02 21.13 7.48
CA VAL A 499 -21.09 22.30 6.58
C VAL A 499 -21.73 23.52 7.27
N GLU A 500 -22.71 23.29 8.15
CA GLU A 500 -23.33 24.37 8.93
C GLU A 500 -22.29 25.09 9.81
N LYS A 501 -21.37 24.33 10.41
CA LYS A 501 -20.30 24.83 11.28
C LYS A 501 -19.13 25.48 10.53
N MET A 502 -18.95 25.20 9.24
CA MET A 502 -17.86 25.80 8.45
C MET A 502 -18.00 27.32 8.36
N GLU A 503 -16.88 28.02 8.15
CA GLU A 503 -16.89 29.45 7.84
C GLU A 503 -17.44 29.73 6.44
N ASN A 504 -17.75 30.99 6.13
CA ASN A 504 -18.49 31.36 4.91
C ASN A 504 -17.62 31.57 3.66
N THR A 505 -16.29 31.49 3.79
CA THR A 505 -15.34 31.73 2.69
C THR A 505 -14.39 30.56 2.57
N PHE A 506 -14.16 30.07 1.36
CA PHE A 506 -13.14 29.07 1.08
C PHE A 506 -11.90 29.70 0.44
N ILE A 507 -10.75 29.10 0.73
CA ILE A 507 -9.48 29.38 0.07
C ILE A 507 -9.03 28.14 -0.71
N GLY A 508 -8.78 28.32 -1.99
CA GLY A 508 -8.33 27.27 -2.91
C GLY A 508 -6.91 27.53 -3.39
N GLY A 509 -6.14 26.46 -3.61
CA GLY A 509 -4.81 26.56 -4.16
C GLY A 509 -3.89 25.40 -3.80
N GLU A 510 -2.74 25.34 -4.48
CA GLU A 510 -1.73 24.29 -4.31
C GLU A 510 -1.15 24.30 -2.89
N ILE A 511 -0.95 23.10 -2.32
CA ILE A 511 -0.40 22.95 -0.97
C ILE A 511 1.00 22.33 -0.99
N HIS A 512 1.72 22.55 0.10
CA HIS A 512 2.93 21.84 0.48
C HIS A 512 2.85 21.41 1.93
N LEU A 513 3.27 20.19 2.24
CA LEU A 513 3.33 19.68 3.61
C LEU A 513 4.77 19.77 4.13
N LEU A 514 4.93 20.32 5.32
CA LEU A 514 6.20 20.43 6.02
C LEU A 514 6.34 19.33 7.08
N LYS A 515 5.26 19.06 7.81
CA LYS A 515 5.26 18.14 8.93
C LYS A 515 3.92 17.41 9.02
N ARG A 516 3.98 16.09 9.19
CA ARG A 516 2.81 15.25 9.46
C ARG A 516 2.44 15.32 10.95
N SER A 517 1.14 15.22 11.23
CA SER A 517 0.60 15.12 12.59
C SER A 517 1.24 13.99 13.38
N GLU A 518 1.32 14.19 14.70
CA GLU A 518 1.52 13.11 15.65
C GLU A 518 0.15 12.66 16.14
N ASN A 519 -0.11 11.35 16.14
CA ASN A 519 -1.33 10.79 16.73
C ASN A 519 -1.06 9.37 17.25
N LYS A 520 -1.97 8.85 18.08
CA LYS A 520 -1.81 7.55 18.76
C LYS A 520 -1.70 6.35 17.82
N LEU A 521 -2.23 6.47 16.59
CA LEU A 521 -2.31 5.37 15.61
C LEU A 521 -1.35 5.60 14.43
N LYS A 522 -0.40 6.52 14.56
CA LYS A 522 0.55 6.88 13.51
C LYS A 522 1.42 5.70 13.07
N GLU A 523 1.71 4.76 13.97
CA GLU A 523 2.47 3.55 13.65
C GLU A 523 1.73 2.61 12.67
N HIS A 524 0.40 2.66 12.67
CA HIS A 524 -0.45 1.91 11.74
C HIS A 524 -0.70 2.66 10.43
N GLU A 525 -0.34 3.94 10.35
CA GLU A 525 -0.54 4.72 9.13
C GLU A 525 0.45 4.31 8.04
N LEU A 526 -0.11 3.99 6.89
CA LEU A 526 0.67 3.77 5.67
C LEU A 526 0.33 4.88 4.68
N THR A 527 1.36 5.42 4.03
CA THR A 527 1.18 6.28 2.86
C THR A 527 0.89 5.43 1.62
N PRO A 528 0.28 6.00 0.57
CA PRO A 528 0.14 5.34 -0.73
C PRO A 528 1.46 4.82 -1.29
N MET A 529 2.56 5.58 -1.12
CA MET A 529 3.89 5.16 -1.53
C MET A 529 4.35 3.91 -0.75
N GLN A 530 4.22 3.90 0.57
CA GLN A 530 4.59 2.74 1.38
C GLN A 530 3.77 1.50 1.03
N THR A 531 2.44 1.62 0.90
CA THR A 531 1.58 0.48 0.55
C THR A 531 1.91 -0.11 -0.82
N ARG A 532 2.04 0.74 -1.84
CA ARG A 532 2.45 0.30 -3.18
C ARG A 532 3.81 -0.40 -3.16
N ARG A 533 4.78 0.13 -2.42
CA ARG A 533 6.10 -0.51 -2.26
C ARG A 533 5.97 -1.87 -1.59
N ILE A 534 5.16 -2.00 -0.54
CA ILE A 534 4.91 -3.29 0.14
C ILE A 534 4.27 -4.29 -0.83
N PHE A 535 3.28 -3.87 -1.63
CA PHE A 535 2.63 -4.75 -2.61
C PHE A 535 3.61 -5.22 -3.68
N ASP A 536 4.44 -4.31 -4.20
CA ASP A 536 5.47 -4.64 -5.17
C ASP A 536 6.53 -5.60 -4.60
N GLU A 537 6.95 -5.39 -3.35
CA GLU A 537 7.89 -6.24 -2.63
C GLU A 537 7.32 -7.64 -2.34
N ARG A 538 6.00 -7.74 -2.12
CA ARG A 538 5.27 -9.01 -1.99
C ARG A 538 4.92 -9.65 -3.34
N GLY A 539 5.22 -9.00 -4.46
CA GLY A 539 4.86 -9.47 -5.79
C GLY A 539 3.36 -9.48 -6.08
N TRP A 540 2.55 -8.76 -5.29
CA TRP A 540 1.10 -8.70 -5.45
C TRP A 540 0.72 -7.85 -6.67
N ARG A 541 -0.23 -8.33 -7.48
CA ARG A 541 -0.81 -7.62 -8.62
C ARG A 541 -2.28 -7.28 -8.39
N ASN A 542 -3.05 -8.25 -7.88
CA ASN A 542 -4.46 -8.10 -7.56
C ASN A 542 -4.65 -7.88 -6.06
N ILE A 543 -5.05 -6.68 -5.68
CA ILE A 543 -5.26 -6.31 -4.28
C ILE A 543 -6.68 -5.82 -4.11
N VAL A 544 -7.42 -6.46 -3.20
CA VAL A 544 -8.74 -6.02 -2.78
C VAL A 544 -8.64 -5.11 -1.56
N GLY A 545 -9.15 -3.89 -1.69
CA GLY A 545 -9.25 -2.93 -0.61
C GLY A 545 -10.56 -3.08 0.18
N PHE A 546 -10.49 -2.95 1.49
CA PHE A 546 -11.63 -2.93 2.39
C PHE A 546 -11.62 -1.67 3.26
N HIS A 547 -12.71 -0.91 3.24
CA HIS A 547 -12.92 0.28 4.05
C HIS A 547 -13.89 -0.02 5.19
N THR A 548 -13.63 0.52 6.37
CA THR A 548 -14.56 0.41 7.50
C THR A 548 -14.36 1.49 8.55
N ARG A 549 -15.40 1.68 9.36
CA ARG A 549 -15.42 2.53 10.57
C ARG A 549 -15.94 1.75 11.78
N ASN A 550 -16.06 0.43 11.66
CA ASN A 550 -16.62 -0.46 12.67
C ASN A 550 -15.62 -1.57 13.04
N VAL A 551 -15.79 -2.14 14.22
CA VAL A 551 -15.10 -3.38 14.63
C VAL A 551 -15.41 -4.53 13.66
N PRO A 552 -14.50 -5.51 13.48
CA PRO A 552 -14.77 -6.67 12.66
C PRO A 552 -15.90 -7.53 13.23
N HIS A 553 -16.73 -8.06 12.34
CA HIS A 553 -17.76 -9.02 12.65
C HIS A 553 -17.82 -10.07 11.53
N ARG A 554 -18.60 -11.14 11.73
CA ARG A 554 -18.63 -12.29 10.81
C ARG A 554 -19.04 -11.94 9.38
N GLY A 555 -19.90 -10.92 9.22
CA GLY A 555 -20.21 -10.33 7.90
C GLY A 555 -19.00 -9.71 7.19
N HIS A 556 -18.18 -8.91 7.89
CA HIS A 556 -16.94 -8.35 7.34
C HIS A 556 -15.95 -9.46 6.96
N GLU A 557 -15.80 -10.46 7.82
CA GLU A 557 -14.93 -11.61 7.56
C GLU A 557 -15.34 -12.36 6.29
N HIS A 558 -16.63 -12.62 6.12
CA HIS A 558 -17.14 -13.30 4.92
C HIS A 558 -16.82 -12.51 3.65
N VAL A 559 -17.19 -11.23 3.55
CA VAL A 559 -16.98 -10.45 2.31
C VAL A 559 -15.51 -10.26 1.98
N GLN A 560 -14.65 -10.15 3.00
CA GLN A 560 -13.21 -9.99 2.82
C GLN A 560 -12.56 -11.26 2.26
N LEU A 561 -12.88 -12.43 2.85
CA LEU A 561 -12.33 -13.71 2.41
C LEU A 561 -12.95 -14.18 1.09
N ASP A 562 -14.25 -13.98 0.89
CA ASP A 562 -14.92 -14.28 -0.38
C ASP A 562 -14.33 -13.43 -1.50
N ALA A 563 -14.14 -12.13 -1.31
CA ALA A 563 -13.56 -11.27 -2.33
C ALA A 563 -12.12 -11.68 -2.69
N LEU A 564 -11.32 -12.03 -1.68
CA LEU A 564 -9.95 -12.51 -1.86
C LEU A 564 -9.92 -13.78 -2.72
N GLN A 565 -10.86 -14.71 -2.51
CA GLN A 565 -10.93 -15.99 -3.23
C GLN A 565 -11.61 -15.87 -4.61
N LYS A 566 -12.82 -15.30 -4.66
CA LYS A 566 -13.70 -15.20 -5.84
C LYS A 566 -13.06 -14.41 -6.98
N TYR A 567 -12.24 -13.41 -6.65
CA TYR A 567 -11.55 -12.57 -7.63
C TYR A 567 -10.07 -12.89 -7.80
N ASP A 568 -9.59 -14.00 -7.20
CA ASP A 568 -8.18 -14.43 -7.26
C ASP A 568 -7.20 -13.29 -6.92
N CYS A 569 -7.47 -12.60 -5.81
CA CYS A 569 -6.62 -11.53 -5.33
C CYS A 569 -5.39 -12.12 -4.61
N ASP A 570 -4.22 -11.53 -4.87
CA ASP A 570 -2.97 -11.88 -4.20
C ASP A 570 -2.98 -11.44 -2.74
N GLY A 571 -3.66 -10.32 -2.45
CA GLY A 571 -3.78 -9.80 -1.10
C GLY A 571 -5.04 -8.97 -0.81
N LEU A 572 -5.31 -8.85 0.48
CA LEU A 572 -6.38 -8.05 1.08
C LEU A 572 -5.75 -6.88 1.84
N PHE A 573 -6.14 -5.66 1.49
CA PHE A 573 -5.75 -4.44 2.21
C PHE A 573 -6.90 -3.91 3.04
N ILE A 574 -6.83 -4.13 4.36
CA ILE A 574 -7.82 -3.65 5.33
C ILE A 574 -7.38 -2.29 5.82
N GLN A 575 -8.23 -1.27 5.60
CA GLN A 575 -7.89 0.10 5.93
C GLN A 575 -9.02 0.86 6.61
N PRO A 576 -9.16 0.74 7.95
CA PRO A 576 -10.15 1.52 8.69
C PRO A 576 -9.83 3.01 8.74
N VAL A 577 -10.86 3.83 8.92
CA VAL A 577 -10.74 5.29 9.09
C VAL A 577 -10.52 5.67 10.55
N THR A 578 -9.61 6.60 10.81
CA THR A 578 -9.17 6.95 12.19
C THR A 578 -9.54 8.34 12.66
N GLY A 579 -9.93 9.26 11.78
CA GLY A 579 -10.28 10.64 12.14
C GLY A 579 -11.58 10.79 12.94
N LYS A 580 -11.95 12.04 13.23
CA LYS A 580 -13.11 12.38 14.07
C LYS A 580 -14.38 11.75 13.49
N LYS A 581 -15.12 11.05 14.35
CA LYS A 581 -16.36 10.31 14.03
C LYS A 581 -17.51 10.88 14.86
N LYS A 582 -18.74 10.60 14.44
CA LYS A 582 -19.95 10.97 15.18
C LYS A 582 -20.10 10.16 16.46
N THR A 583 -20.83 10.72 17.42
CA THR A 583 -21.26 10.04 18.64
C THR A 583 -21.89 8.67 18.34
N GLY A 584 -21.48 7.66 19.11
CA GLY A 584 -21.97 6.28 19.00
C GLY A 584 -21.25 5.41 17.96
N ASP A 585 -20.31 5.96 17.20
CA ASP A 585 -19.36 5.15 16.41
C ASP A 585 -18.28 4.55 17.33
N PHE A 586 -17.62 3.48 16.89
CA PHE A 586 -16.53 2.86 17.65
C PHE A 586 -15.27 3.74 17.67
N LEU A 587 -14.57 3.76 18.81
CA LEU A 587 -13.25 4.40 18.93
C LEU A 587 -12.22 3.74 17.99
N SER A 588 -11.31 4.53 17.45
CA SER A 588 -10.35 4.09 16.42
C SER A 588 -9.41 3.02 16.96
N GLU A 589 -8.97 3.16 18.20
CA GLU A 589 -8.09 2.25 18.92
C GLU A 589 -8.71 0.87 19.06
N ILE A 590 -10.01 0.80 19.38
CA ILE A 590 -10.74 -0.46 19.50
C ILE A 590 -10.88 -1.15 18.14
N ILE A 591 -11.13 -0.39 17.08
CA ILE A 591 -11.19 -0.93 15.71
C ILE A 591 -9.83 -1.53 15.33
N VAL A 592 -8.73 -0.82 15.57
CA VAL A 592 -7.38 -1.29 15.26
C VAL A 592 -7.06 -2.58 16.02
N GLU A 593 -7.19 -2.56 17.35
CA GLU A 593 -6.87 -3.71 18.21
C GLU A 593 -7.66 -4.97 17.83
N THR A 594 -8.94 -4.81 17.50
CA THR A 594 -9.80 -5.94 17.11
C THR A 594 -9.47 -6.49 15.72
N TYR A 595 -9.11 -5.65 14.74
CA TYR A 595 -8.62 -6.14 13.44
C TYR A 595 -7.26 -6.83 13.56
N GLU A 596 -6.33 -6.29 14.33
CA GLU A 596 -5.03 -6.92 14.56
C GLU A 596 -5.20 -8.31 15.19
N LYS A 597 -6.08 -8.45 16.18
CA LYS A 597 -6.42 -9.75 16.76
C LYS A 597 -6.98 -10.71 15.71
N LEU A 598 -7.95 -10.25 14.92
CA LEU A 598 -8.58 -11.06 13.88
C LEU A 598 -7.56 -11.57 12.85
N ILE A 599 -6.69 -10.67 12.38
CA ILE A 599 -5.67 -10.99 11.37
C ILE A 599 -4.66 -11.99 11.95
N ASN A 600 -4.24 -11.79 13.19
CA ASN A 600 -3.24 -12.64 13.83
C ASN A 600 -3.73 -14.05 14.15
N THR A 601 -5.03 -14.23 14.35
CA THR A 601 -5.61 -15.51 14.77
C THR A 601 -6.29 -16.27 13.63
N PHE A 602 -6.91 -15.59 12.67
CA PHE A 602 -7.80 -16.24 11.70
C PHE A 602 -7.43 -16.05 10.23
N TYR A 603 -6.76 -14.95 9.87
CA TYR A 603 -6.54 -14.64 8.46
C TYR A 603 -5.23 -15.25 7.94
N PRO A 604 -5.12 -15.52 6.64
CA PRO A 604 -3.85 -15.90 6.03
C PRO A 604 -2.88 -14.71 6.10
N LYS A 605 -2.00 -14.69 7.12
CA LYS A 605 -1.11 -13.53 7.41
C LYS A 605 -0.32 -13.05 6.20
N GLU A 606 0.17 -13.97 5.37
CA GLU A 606 0.94 -13.67 4.16
C GLU A 606 0.12 -13.01 3.05
N LYS A 607 -1.22 -12.96 3.16
CA LYS A 607 -2.14 -12.37 2.18
C LYS A 607 -2.84 -11.11 2.70
N VAL A 608 -2.52 -10.63 3.89
CA VAL A 608 -3.19 -9.46 4.47
C VAL A 608 -2.18 -8.35 4.73
N LEU A 609 -2.56 -7.12 4.37
CA LEU A 609 -1.91 -5.92 4.86
C LEU A 609 -2.95 -5.11 5.63
N PHE A 610 -2.57 -4.71 6.83
CA PHE A 610 -3.36 -3.81 7.66
C PHE A 610 -2.65 -2.45 7.72
N GLY A 611 -3.43 -1.38 7.64
CA GLY A 611 -2.97 -0.03 7.93
C GLY A 611 -4.18 0.86 8.14
N VAL A 612 -4.00 2.06 8.64
CA VAL A 612 -5.12 2.99 8.84
C VAL A 612 -5.15 4.09 7.78
N LEU A 613 -6.33 4.67 7.55
CA LEU A 613 -6.52 5.83 6.70
C LEU A 613 -6.79 7.05 7.59
N ALA A 614 -5.81 7.95 7.67
CA ALA A 614 -5.91 9.24 8.35
C ALA A 614 -6.80 10.21 7.56
N THR A 615 -8.10 9.98 7.68
CA THR A 615 -9.18 10.83 7.16
C THR A 615 -10.35 10.74 8.13
N TYR A 616 -11.42 11.50 7.89
CA TYR A 616 -12.63 11.50 8.70
C TYR A 616 -13.87 11.21 7.84
N PRO A 617 -14.90 10.52 8.37
CA PRO A 617 -16.10 10.26 7.59
C PRO A 617 -16.92 11.53 7.39
N ARG A 618 -17.38 11.77 6.16
CA ARG A 618 -18.34 12.86 5.88
C ARG A 618 -19.79 12.36 5.95
N TYR A 619 -19.97 11.04 6.08
CA TYR A 619 -21.25 10.36 6.10
C TYR A 619 -22.07 10.62 4.84
N SER A 620 -21.39 10.79 3.69
CA SER A 620 -22.00 11.13 2.40
C SER A 620 -22.33 9.92 1.53
N GLY A 621 -22.51 8.75 2.17
CA GLY A 621 -23.07 7.54 1.59
C GLY A 621 -22.50 7.23 0.20
N PRO A 622 -23.30 7.35 -0.89
CA PRO A 622 -22.86 7.04 -2.25
C PRO A 622 -21.64 7.83 -2.71
N ARG A 623 -21.59 9.14 -2.49
CA ARG A 623 -20.46 9.98 -2.92
C ARG A 623 -19.17 9.53 -2.22
N GLU A 624 -19.27 9.14 -0.95
CA GLU A 624 -18.12 8.68 -0.17
C GLU A 624 -17.67 7.26 -0.53
N ALA A 625 -18.57 6.42 -1.03
CA ALA A 625 -18.19 5.11 -1.58
C ALA A 625 -17.25 5.27 -2.78
N VAL A 626 -17.53 6.22 -3.69
CA VAL A 626 -16.64 6.53 -4.82
C VAL A 626 -15.31 7.12 -4.33
N PHE A 627 -15.36 8.08 -3.40
CA PHE A 627 -14.15 8.69 -2.85
C PHE A 627 -13.25 7.67 -2.14
N THR A 628 -13.82 6.78 -1.32
CA THR A 628 -13.04 5.75 -0.64
C THR A 628 -12.45 4.74 -1.63
N ALA A 629 -13.14 4.42 -2.73
CA ALA A 629 -12.60 3.61 -3.82
C ALA A 629 -11.42 4.30 -4.53
N ILE A 630 -11.53 5.61 -4.81
CA ILE A 630 -10.43 6.42 -5.36
C ILE A 630 -9.21 6.42 -4.42
N CYS A 631 -9.43 6.59 -3.11
CA CYS A 631 -8.36 6.46 -2.13
C CYS A 631 -7.70 5.07 -2.24
N ARG A 632 -8.46 3.96 -2.26
CA ARG A 632 -7.87 2.61 -2.36
C ARG A 632 -7.12 2.39 -3.67
N LYS A 633 -7.59 2.96 -4.78
CA LYS A 633 -6.84 3.00 -6.04
C LYS A 633 -5.50 3.72 -5.88
N ASN A 634 -5.48 4.88 -5.22
CA ASN A 634 -4.23 5.61 -4.95
C ASN A 634 -3.27 4.79 -4.09
N TYR A 635 -3.78 4.00 -3.16
CA TYR A 635 -3.02 3.06 -2.34
C TYR A 635 -2.58 1.78 -3.07
N GLY A 636 -2.99 1.58 -4.33
CA GLY A 636 -2.56 0.44 -5.17
C GLY A 636 -3.54 -0.72 -5.26
N CYS A 637 -4.74 -0.60 -4.69
CA CYS A 637 -5.79 -1.62 -4.83
C CYS A 637 -6.48 -1.51 -6.20
N ASN A 638 -6.60 -2.64 -6.90
CA ASN A 638 -7.32 -2.72 -8.17
C ASN A 638 -8.73 -3.34 -8.03
N HIS A 639 -9.08 -3.82 -6.84
CA HIS A 639 -10.42 -4.23 -6.44
C HIS A 639 -10.86 -3.49 -5.18
N PHE A 640 -12.15 -3.22 -5.02
CA PHE A 640 -12.67 -2.55 -3.82
C PHE A 640 -14.05 -3.08 -3.43
N ILE A 641 -14.21 -3.44 -2.15
CA ILE A 641 -15.46 -3.95 -1.59
C ILE A 641 -16.38 -2.78 -1.25
N VAL A 642 -17.63 -2.85 -1.73
CA VAL A 642 -18.70 -1.91 -1.39
C VAL A 642 -19.92 -2.69 -0.90
N GLY A 643 -20.28 -2.48 0.36
CA GLY A 643 -21.50 -3.06 0.96
C GLY A 643 -22.76 -2.26 0.62
N ARG A 644 -23.93 -2.75 1.06
CA ARG A 644 -25.27 -2.13 0.88
C ARG A 644 -25.27 -0.66 1.33
N ASP A 645 -25.11 -0.41 2.63
CA ASP A 645 -25.10 0.95 3.22
C ASP A 645 -23.66 1.50 3.43
N HIS A 646 -22.81 1.36 2.40
CA HIS A 646 -21.41 1.79 2.50
C HIS A 646 -21.33 3.28 2.79
N THR A 647 -20.58 3.64 3.86
CA THR A 647 -20.38 5.03 4.34
C THR A 647 -21.66 5.82 4.63
N GLY A 648 -22.81 5.14 4.71
CA GLY A 648 -24.10 5.75 5.01
C GLY A 648 -24.30 6.07 6.49
N VAL A 649 -25.35 6.84 6.76
CA VAL A 649 -25.79 7.20 8.10
C VAL A 649 -27.31 7.21 8.17
N GLY A 650 -27.84 6.60 9.23
CA GLY A 650 -29.29 6.55 9.47
C GLY A 650 -30.04 5.96 8.28
N ASN A 651 -31.13 6.64 7.87
CA ASN A 651 -31.94 6.25 6.72
C ASN A 651 -31.91 7.34 5.62
N TYR A 652 -30.85 8.15 5.55
CA TYR A 652 -30.76 9.27 4.59
C TYR A 652 -30.53 8.81 3.15
N TYR A 653 -29.91 7.64 2.96
CA TYR A 653 -29.61 7.09 1.64
C TYR A 653 -30.39 5.80 1.41
N GLN A 654 -30.78 5.57 0.16
CA GLN A 654 -31.35 4.29 -0.20
C GLN A 654 -30.30 3.19 -0.07
N ASN A 655 -30.75 2.00 0.35
CA ASN A 655 -29.88 0.88 0.67
C ASN A 655 -28.91 0.44 -0.44
N LEU A 656 -29.20 0.68 -1.72
CA LEU A 656 -28.31 0.31 -2.82
C LEU A 656 -27.67 1.54 -3.49
N ALA A 657 -27.88 2.74 -2.95
CA ALA A 657 -27.40 3.96 -3.58
C ALA A 657 -25.87 3.98 -3.72
N SER A 658 -25.14 3.38 -2.76
CA SER A 658 -23.68 3.23 -2.82
C SER A 658 -23.21 2.24 -3.89
N HIS A 659 -24.08 1.35 -4.38
CA HIS A 659 -23.81 0.50 -5.54
C HIS A 659 -24.16 1.21 -6.84
N ASP A 660 -25.32 1.87 -6.86
CA ASP A 660 -25.90 2.48 -8.06
C ASP A 660 -25.09 3.69 -8.56
N ILE A 661 -24.40 4.40 -7.66
CA ILE A 661 -23.60 5.57 -8.06
C ILE A 661 -22.49 5.22 -9.05
N PHE A 662 -21.91 4.02 -8.98
CA PHE A 662 -20.85 3.57 -9.89
C PHE A 662 -21.35 3.37 -11.33
N GLU A 663 -22.65 3.27 -11.55
CA GLU A 663 -23.27 3.21 -12.88
C GLU A 663 -23.56 4.60 -13.46
N LYS A 664 -23.51 5.65 -12.61
CA LYS A 664 -23.80 7.04 -12.96
C LYS A 664 -22.55 7.88 -13.21
N ILE A 665 -21.37 7.34 -12.95
CA ILE A 665 -20.07 8.00 -13.14
C ILE A 665 -19.26 7.28 -14.22
N PRO A 666 -18.31 7.97 -14.88
CA PRO A 666 -17.29 7.32 -15.69
C PRO A 666 -16.51 6.26 -14.92
N ASP A 667 -15.98 5.26 -15.64
CA ASP A 667 -15.13 4.23 -15.04
C ASP A 667 -13.86 4.85 -14.43
N ILE A 668 -13.68 4.60 -13.13
CA ILE A 668 -12.53 5.05 -12.36
C ILE A 668 -11.36 4.04 -12.41
N GLY A 669 -11.49 2.93 -13.15
CA GLY A 669 -10.45 1.95 -13.42
C GLY A 669 -10.16 0.96 -12.29
N ILE A 670 -10.89 1.04 -11.17
CA ILE A 670 -10.84 0.07 -10.06
C ILE A 670 -12.10 -0.80 -10.09
N LYS A 671 -11.95 -2.11 -9.96
CA LYS A 671 -13.08 -3.05 -9.99
C LYS A 671 -13.86 -3.02 -8.69
N ILE A 672 -15.13 -2.62 -8.76
CA ILE A 672 -16.02 -2.57 -7.61
C ILE A 672 -16.69 -3.93 -7.39
N ILE A 673 -16.53 -4.47 -6.18
CA ILE A 673 -17.15 -5.71 -5.74
C ILE A 673 -18.33 -5.35 -4.85
N LYS A 674 -19.53 -5.48 -5.41
CA LYS A 674 -20.80 -5.18 -4.73
C LYS A 674 -21.25 -6.40 -3.93
N TYR A 675 -21.42 -6.26 -2.61
CA TYR A 675 -22.03 -7.29 -1.76
C TYR A 675 -23.38 -6.83 -1.23
N SER A 676 -24.37 -7.72 -1.31
CA SER A 676 -25.62 -7.67 -0.55
C SER A 676 -25.36 -7.96 0.94
N ASP A 677 -26.42 -7.92 1.75
CA ASP A 677 -26.30 -8.26 3.17
C ASP A 677 -25.83 -9.71 3.35
N VAL A 678 -24.89 -9.89 4.28
CA VAL A 678 -24.45 -11.21 4.72
C VAL A 678 -25.35 -11.67 5.85
N ALA A 679 -25.92 -12.86 5.71
CA ALA A 679 -26.70 -13.51 6.74
C ALA A 679 -26.00 -14.79 7.24
N TYR A 680 -26.35 -15.19 8.46
CA TYR A 680 -25.93 -16.44 9.07
C TYR A 680 -27.03 -17.51 8.94
N TYR A 681 -26.64 -18.72 8.54
CA TYR A 681 -27.54 -19.86 8.35
C TYR A 681 -27.22 -20.92 9.42
N PRO A 682 -28.03 -21.04 10.49
CA PRO A 682 -27.75 -21.92 11.62
C PRO A 682 -27.68 -23.40 11.27
N GLU A 683 -28.43 -23.86 10.27
CA GLU A 683 -28.51 -25.27 9.89
C GLU A 683 -27.21 -25.77 9.25
N SER A 684 -26.52 -24.90 8.51
CA SER A 684 -25.24 -25.19 7.88
C SER A 684 -24.04 -24.63 8.65
N ASN A 685 -24.28 -23.79 9.66
CA ASN A 685 -23.27 -23.01 10.37
C ASN A 685 -22.39 -22.19 9.41
N THR A 686 -23.01 -21.52 8.44
CA THR A 686 -22.30 -20.73 7.41
C THR A 686 -22.82 -19.31 7.31
N HIS A 687 -21.96 -18.43 6.79
CA HIS A 687 -22.28 -17.05 6.43
C HIS A 687 -22.33 -16.94 4.91
N SER A 688 -23.34 -16.29 4.37
CA SER A 688 -23.52 -16.13 2.92
C SER A 688 -24.17 -14.79 2.59
N SER A 689 -23.75 -14.20 1.47
CA SER A 689 -24.42 -13.06 0.83
C SER A 689 -25.52 -13.49 -0.16
N GLU A 690 -25.57 -14.78 -0.50
CA GLU A 690 -26.58 -15.41 -1.35
C GLU A 690 -27.60 -16.18 -0.51
N ASP A 691 -28.89 -16.05 -0.83
CA ASP A 691 -29.96 -16.72 -0.11
C ASP A 691 -29.94 -18.24 -0.35
N ILE A 692 -29.84 -19.01 0.75
CA ILE A 692 -29.87 -20.48 0.71
C ILE A 692 -31.33 -20.96 0.82
N SER A 693 -31.85 -21.50 -0.27
CA SER A 693 -33.24 -21.97 -0.37
C SER A 693 -33.56 -23.03 0.69
N GLY A 694 -34.62 -22.79 1.47
CA GLY A 694 -35.12 -23.72 2.49
C GLY A 694 -34.41 -23.66 3.84
N SER A 695 -33.50 -22.69 4.06
CA SER A 695 -32.81 -22.48 5.34
C SER A 695 -33.25 -21.19 6.02
N HIS A 696 -33.28 -21.17 7.36
CA HIS A 696 -33.61 -19.99 8.14
C HIS A 696 -32.40 -19.06 8.24
N LYS A 697 -32.52 -17.80 7.82
CA LYS A 697 -31.43 -16.82 7.94
C LYS A 697 -31.53 -15.95 9.19
N LYS A 698 -30.37 -15.59 9.77
CA LYS A 698 -30.22 -14.59 10.83
C LYS A 698 -29.39 -13.43 10.30
N ASP A 699 -29.94 -12.22 10.35
CA ASP A 699 -29.26 -11.03 9.85
C ASP A 699 -28.11 -10.59 10.77
N ILE A 700 -27.02 -10.10 10.17
CA ILE A 700 -25.89 -9.50 10.88
C ILE A 700 -26.12 -8.00 10.94
N SER A 701 -26.63 -7.51 12.07
CA SER A 701 -26.96 -6.09 12.26
C SER A 701 -25.93 -5.37 13.13
N ALA A 702 -25.33 -4.32 12.57
CA ALA A 702 -24.43 -3.44 13.31
C ALA A 702 -25.15 -2.73 14.48
N THR A 703 -26.44 -2.43 14.37
CA THR A 703 -27.23 -1.84 15.46
C THR A 703 -27.37 -2.82 16.62
N VAL A 704 -27.72 -4.08 16.33
CA VAL A 704 -27.81 -5.13 17.35
C VAL A 704 -26.47 -5.35 18.05
N ILE A 705 -25.37 -5.37 17.28
CA ILE A 705 -24.01 -5.45 17.82
C ILE A 705 -23.75 -4.30 18.82
N ARG A 706 -24.03 -3.06 18.42
CA ARG A 706 -23.82 -1.88 19.28
C ARG A 706 -24.66 -1.95 20.54
N ASP A 707 -25.93 -2.35 20.43
CA ASP A 707 -26.83 -2.45 21.57
C ASP A 707 -26.39 -3.54 22.56
N MET A 708 -25.93 -4.69 22.08
CA MET A 708 -25.38 -5.75 22.95
C MET A 708 -24.15 -5.25 23.71
N ILE A 709 -23.20 -4.61 23.01
CA ILE A 709 -21.96 -4.09 23.61
C ILE A 709 -22.26 -2.99 24.64
N LYS A 710 -23.16 -2.04 24.31
CA LYS A 710 -23.60 -0.99 25.26
C LYS A 710 -24.20 -1.58 26.55
N ASN A 711 -24.94 -2.68 26.42
CA ASN A 711 -25.54 -3.39 27.55
C ASN A 711 -24.59 -4.40 28.22
N LYS A 712 -23.30 -4.39 27.88
CA LYS A 712 -22.28 -5.35 28.36
C LYS A 712 -22.68 -6.83 28.16
N GLN A 713 -23.43 -7.11 27.10
CA GLN A 713 -23.82 -8.47 26.71
C GLN A 713 -22.83 -9.03 25.70
N LEU A 714 -22.40 -10.27 25.89
CA LEU A 714 -21.52 -10.99 24.95
C LEU A 714 -22.28 -11.28 23.64
N PRO A 715 -21.90 -10.67 22.50
CA PRO A 715 -22.45 -11.05 21.20
C PRO A 715 -22.18 -12.53 20.92
N PRO A 716 -23.13 -13.26 20.30
CA PRO A 716 -22.92 -14.66 19.98
C PRO A 716 -21.85 -14.82 18.89
N ASP A 717 -21.14 -15.95 18.91
CA ASP A 717 -19.97 -16.19 18.03
C ASP A 717 -20.26 -16.07 16.53
N TRP A 718 -21.48 -16.45 16.11
CA TRP A 718 -21.93 -16.31 14.72
C TRP A 718 -22.12 -14.85 14.28
N LEU A 719 -22.17 -13.90 15.21
CA LEU A 719 -22.28 -12.47 14.94
C LEU A 719 -20.90 -11.80 15.03
N ILE A 720 -20.22 -11.95 16.17
CA ILE A 720 -18.84 -11.51 16.40
C ILE A 720 -18.10 -12.65 17.10
N ARG A 721 -16.90 -12.96 16.63
CA ARG A 721 -16.04 -13.98 17.25
C ARG A 721 -15.83 -13.69 18.73
N SER A 722 -15.91 -14.73 19.55
CA SER A 722 -15.88 -14.60 21.01
C SER A 722 -14.64 -13.84 21.50
N GLU A 723 -13.46 -14.10 20.92
CA GLU A 723 -12.20 -13.45 21.29
C GLU A 723 -12.17 -11.95 20.95
N ILE A 724 -12.95 -11.51 19.95
CA ILE A 724 -13.09 -10.10 19.59
C ILE A 724 -14.07 -9.43 20.56
N SER A 725 -15.17 -10.11 20.87
CA SER A 725 -16.17 -9.62 21.81
C SER A 725 -15.60 -9.41 23.21
N GLU A 726 -14.75 -10.33 23.69
CA GLU A 726 -14.07 -10.23 24.98
C GLU A 726 -13.20 -8.96 25.06
N ILE A 727 -12.36 -8.71 24.04
CA ILE A 727 -11.53 -7.49 23.96
C ILE A 727 -12.38 -6.23 24.07
N ILE A 728 -13.52 -6.18 23.37
CA ILE A 728 -14.38 -5.01 23.37
C ILE A 728 -15.02 -4.81 24.76
N LEU A 729 -15.48 -5.88 25.40
CA LEU A 729 -16.19 -5.81 26.69
C LEU A 729 -15.28 -5.53 27.88
N GLU A 730 -13.98 -5.77 27.77
CA GLU A 730 -12.98 -5.41 28.78
C GLU A 730 -12.72 -3.89 28.85
N LYS A 731 -13.10 -3.12 27.82
CA LYS A 731 -12.80 -1.68 27.74
C LYS A 731 -13.86 -0.87 28.47
N GLU A 732 -13.42 0.14 29.20
CA GLU A 732 -14.32 1.08 29.88
C GLU A 732 -15.08 1.97 28.88
N THR A 733 -14.38 2.48 27.87
CA THR A 733 -14.95 3.31 26.80
C THR A 733 -14.73 2.65 25.45
N VAL A 734 -15.82 2.42 24.72
CA VAL A 734 -15.82 1.71 23.42
C VAL A 734 -16.29 2.61 22.28
N PHE A 735 -17.19 3.54 22.57
CA PHE A 735 -17.83 4.40 21.59
C PHE A 735 -17.36 5.84 21.76
N VAL A 736 -17.42 6.62 20.67
CA VAL A 736 -17.32 8.07 20.71
C VAL A 736 -18.48 8.61 21.54
N GLU A 737 -18.15 9.26 22.66
CA GLU A 737 -19.11 9.94 23.54
C GLU A 737 -19.39 11.36 22.99
N GLU A 738 -20.47 12.00 23.45
CA GLU A 738 -20.70 13.41 23.11
C GLU A 738 -19.59 14.27 23.72
N GLU A 739 -19.06 15.21 22.94
CA GLU A 739 -18.18 16.24 23.48
C GLU A 739 -18.97 17.05 24.51
N SER A 740 -18.46 17.10 25.74
CA SER A 740 -19.12 17.85 26.80
C SER A 740 -19.12 19.34 26.45
N ASN A 741 -20.31 19.96 26.45
CA ASN A 741 -20.44 21.42 26.32
C ASN A 741 -19.95 22.17 27.57
N SER A 742 -19.38 21.45 28.54
CA SER A 742 -18.88 22.00 29.77
C SER A 742 -17.75 23.00 29.56
N LYS A 743 -17.84 24.14 30.26
CA LYS A 743 -16.82 25.19 30.25
C LYS A 743 -16.19 25.37 31.62
N VAL A 744 -14.86 25.48 31.65
CA VAL A 744 -14.11 25.94 32.82
C VAL A 744 -13.86 27.43 32.68
N ILE A 745 -14.54 28.23 33.49
CA ILE A 745 -14.34 29.67 33.56
C ILE A 745 -13.24 29.93 34.59
N TRP A 746 -12.03 30.17 34.09
CA TRP A 746 -10.84 30.38 34.88
C TRP A 746 -10.64 31.87 35.16
N PHE A 747 -10.89 32.30 36.39
CA PHE A 747 -10.75 33.70 36.76
C PHE A 747 -9.28 33.99 37.03
N THR A 748 -8.81 35.16 36.62
CA THR A 748 -7.51 35.71 37.03
C THR A 748 -7.66 37.18 37.39
N GLY A 749 -6.88 37.64 38.36
CA GLY A 749 -6.89 39.02 38.84
C GLY A 749 -6.26 39.16 40.21
N LEU A 750 -5.93 40.38 40.62
CA LEU A 750 -5.33 40.66 41.93
C LEU A 750 -6.23 40.23 43.10
N SER A 751 -5.64 39.99 44.28
CA SER A 751 -6.42 39.78 45.51
C SER A 751 -7.29 41.00 45.78
N GLY A 752 -8.55 40.84 46.18
CA GLY A 752 -9.48 41.98 46.36
C GLY A 752 -10.18 42.47 45.07
N ALA A 753 -9.86 41.92 43.90
CA ALA A 753 -10.52 42.25 42.63
C ALA A 753 -11.98 41.78 42.53
N GLY A 754 -12.49 40.98 43.47
CA GLY A 754 -13.89 40.53 43.49
C GLY A 754 -14.19 39.16 42.86
N LYS A 755 -13.18 38.39 42.46
CA LYS A 755 -13.31 37.08 41.77
C LYS A 755 -14.29 36.11 42.45
N THR A 756 -14.12 35.82 43.74
CA THR A 756 -14.98 34.86 44.47
C THR A 756 -16.44 35.33 44.50
N SER A 757 -16.67 36.59 44.82
CA SER A 757 -18.03 37.15 44.88
C SER A 757 -18.71 37.18 43.51
N ILE A 758 -17.96 37.46 42.44
CA ILE A 758 -18.46 37.37 41.07
C ILE A 758 -18.78 35.91 40.71
N ALA A 759 -17.91 34.95 41.06
CA ALA A 759 -18.14 33.52 40.80
C ALA A 759 -19.39 32.99 41.52
N GLU A 760 -19.63 33.40 42.78
CA GLU A 760 -20.85 33.03 43.54
C GLU A 760 -22.13 33.60 42.89
N PHE A 761 -22.08 34.85 42.44
CA PHE A 761 -23.20 35.48 41.74
C PHE A 761 -23.47 34.79 40.39
N LEU A 762 -22.42 34.53 39.61
CA LEU A 762 -22.51 33.79 38.34
C LEU A 762 -23.08 32.39 38.54
N GLN A 763 -22.65 31.66 39.57
CA GLN A 763 -23.21 30.35 39.89
C GLN A 763 -24.72 30.43 40.14
N THR A 764 -25.17 31.45 40.88
CA THR A 764 -26.60 31.63 41.17
C THR A 764 -27.37 31.85 39.88
N LYS A 765 -26.93 32.80 39.04
CA LYS A 765 -27.59 33.14 37.77
C LYS A 765 -27.59 32.00 36.75
N LEU A 766 -26.46 31.31 36.58
CA LEU A 766 -26.37 30.17 35.68
C LEU A 766 -27.25 29.00 36.14
N ARG A 767 -27.39 28.78 37.46
CA ARG A 767 -28.33 27.78 37.99
C ARG A 767 -29.80 28.19 37.81
N GLU A 768 -30.12 29.47 37.97
CA GLU A 768 -31.45 30.01 37.64
C GLU A 768 -31.79 29.78 36.17
N ALA A 769 -30.78 29.84 35.28
CA ALA A 769 -30.89 29.53 33.86
C ALA A 769 -30.93 28.03 33.52
N GLY A 770 -30.90 27.14 34.53
CA GLY A 770 -31.00 25.69 34.35
C GLY A 770 -29.66 24.95 34.18
N TYR A 771 -28.51 25.63 34.27
CA TYR A 771 -27.20 24.98 34.14
C TYR A 771 -26.71 24.36 35.46
N THR A 772 -26.01 23.23 35.34
CA THR A 772 -25.28 22.61 36.43
C THR A 772 -23.93 23.31 36.62
N VAL A 773 -23.70 23.88 37.81
CA VAL A 773 -22.50 24.71 38.06
C VAL A 773 -21.75 24.28 39.32
N LYS A 774 -20.43 24.19 39.21
CA LYS A 774 -19.49 23.93 40.32
C LYS A 774 -18.54 25.11 40.49
N ILE A 775 -18.30 25.53 41.74
CA ILE A 775 -17.17 26.41 42.07
C ILE A 775 -16.06 25.56 42.64
N ILE A 776 -14.83 25.80 42.20
CA ILE A 776 -13.60 25.26 42.77
C ILE A 776 -12.77 26.44 43.28
N ASP A 777 -12.92 26.77 44.56
CA ASP A 777 -12.13 27.84 45.18
C ASP A 777 -10.68 27.36 45.37
N GLY A 778 -9.72 28.15 44.87
CA GLY A 778 -8.31 27.81 44.99
C GLY A 778 -7.78 27.85 46.42
N ASP A 779 -8.43 28.58 47.33
CA ASP A 779 -8.08 28.56 48.76
C ASP A 779 -8.48 27.21 49.41
N ASP A 780 -9.66 26.67 49.07
CA ASP A 780 -10.16 25.39 49.61
C ASP A 780 -9.34 24.18 49.15
N VAL A 781 -8.89 24.20 47.89
CA VAL A 781 -8.03 23.15 47.34
C VAL A 781 -6.66 23.16 48.04
N ARG A 782 -6.12 24.36 48.31
CA ARG A 782 -4.84 24.55 49.00
C ARG A 782 -4.87 24.09 50.46
N GLU A 783 -5.97 24.31 51.18
CA GLU A 783 -6.12 23.85 52.57
C GLU A 783 -6.11 22.31 52.68
N LYS A 784 -6.67 21.62 51.69
CA LYS A 784 -6.79 20.15 51.68
C LYS A 784 -5.48 19.44 51.33
N THR A 785 -4.54 20.11 50.66
CA THR A 785 -3.30 19.50 50.15
C THR A 785 -2.08 19.66 51.06
N LYS A 786 -2.22 20.29 52.23
CA LYS A 786 -1.13 20.51 53.22
C LYS A 786 0.13 21.20 52.65
N SER A 787 0.02 21.97 51.56
CA SER A 787 1.16 22.72 51.01
C SER A 787 1.64 23.78 52.02
N LYS A 788 2.95 23.89 52.24
CA LYS A 788 3.52 24.89 53.16
C LYS A 788 3.25 26.29 52.58
N ASN A 789 2.78 27.23 53.41
CA ASN A 789 2.37 28.59 53.03
C ASN A 789 3.52 29.49 52.54
N LYS A 790 4.16 29.24 51.39
CA LYS A 790 5.24 30.10 50.88
C LYS A 790 4.95 30.82 49.56
N PHE A 791 3.80 30.58 48.91
CA PHE A 791 3.33 31.29 47.69
C PHE A 791 4.44 31.48 46.65
N THR A 792 5.34 30.50 46.53
CA THR A 792 6.39 30.54 45.50
C THR A 792 5.77 30.27 44.12
N LYS A 793 6.49 30.63 43.04
CA LYS A 793 6.03 30.34 41.67
C LYS A 793 5.75 28.84 41.48
N ASP A 794 6.59 27.96 42.02
CA ASP A 794 6.43 26.50 41.93
C ASP A 794 5.20 25.99 42.73
N GLU A 795 4.97 26.50 43.95
CA GLU A 795 3.78 26.12 44.73
C GLU A 795 2.48 26.60 44.07
N ILE A 796 2.52 27.76 43.42
CA ILE A 796 1.39 28.28 42.62
C ILE A 796 1.15 27.40 41.40
N ARG A 797 2.21 26.96 40.71
CA ARG A 797 2.12 26.01 39.59
C ARG A 797 1.48 24.70 40.05
N GLU A 798 1.99 24.09 41.12
CA GLU A 798 1.45 22.84 41.67
C GLU A 798 -0.04 22.95 42.01
N ASN A 799 -0.44 24.03 42.71
CA ASN A 799 -1.83 24.25 43.08
C ASN A 799 -2.73 24.44 41.86
N ASN A 800 -2.30 25.26 40.89
CA ASN A 800 -3.07 25.49 39.66
C ASN A 800 -3.20 24.22 38.82
N THR A 801 -2.13 23.42 38.70
CA THR A 801 -2.14 22.12 38.02
C THR A 801 -3.09 21.15 38.71
N LEU A 802 -3.12 21.11 40.05
CA LEU A 802 -4.08 20.28 40.78
C LEU A 802 -5.52 20.70 40.53
N ILE A 803 -5.80 22.01 40.55
CA ILE A 803 -7.12 22.55 40.24
C ILE A 803 -7.52 22.21 38.80
N ALA A 804 -6.60 22.33 37.85
CA ALA A 804 -6.83 22.01 36.44
C ALA A 804 -7.21 20.53 36.24
N ASN A 805 -6.47 19.61 36.87
CA ASN A 805 -6.80 18.18 36.85
C ASN A 805 -8.18 17.91 37.48
N LEU A 806 -8.48 18.57 38.60
CA LEU A 806 -9.79 18.45 39.24
C LEU A 806 -10.93 19.00 38.36
N CYS A 807 -10.68 20.08 37.60
CA CYS A 807 -11.64 20.58 36.62
C CYS A 807 -11.88 19.54 35.53
N ALA A 808 -10.82 18.93 35.00
CA ALA A 808 -10.92 17.89 33.97
C ALA A 808 -11.79 16.71 34.43
N ASP A 809 -11.67 16.28 35.68
CA ASP A 809 -12.52 15.23 36.27
C ASP A 809 -14.00 15.63 36.34
N TYR A 810 -14.29 16.92 36.50
CA TYR A 810 -15.65 17.45 36.64
C TYR A 810 -16.31 17.86 35.33
N LEU A 811 -15.58 17.88 34.20
CA LEU A 811 -16.11 18.26 32.88
C LEU A 811 -17.28 17.38 32.40
N LYS A 812 -17.46 16.17 32.95
CA LYS A 812 -18.62 15.30 32.63
C LYS A 812 -19.84 15.54 33.52
N ALA A 813 -19.70 16.28 34.61
CA ALA A 813 -20.72 16.38 35.67
C ALA A 813 -21.36 17.76 35.78
N TYR A 814 -20.75 18.80 35.20
CA TYR A 814 -21.20 20.19 35.32
C TYR A 814 -21.06 20.94 33.99
N ASP A 815 -22.09 21.69 33.59
CA ASP A 815 -22.05 22.58 32.42
C ASP A 815 -21.04 23.73 32.60
N TYR A 816 -20.88 24.23 33.84
CA TYR A 816 -19.88 25.25 34.15
C TYR A 816 -19.08 24.94 35.40
N ILE A 817 -17.76 25.10 35.31
CA ILE A 817 -16.83 25.02 36.43
C ILE A 817 -16.18 26.39 36.60
N LEU A 818 -16.49 27.08 37.69
CA LEU A 818 -15.99 28.42 37.98
C LEU A 818 -14.79 28.31 38.92
N VAL A 819 -13.65 28.87 38.50
CA VAL A 819 -12.38 28.74 39.22
C VAL A 819 -11.85 30.13 39.63
N PRO A 820 -12.27 30.67 40.80
CA PRO A 820 -11.79 31.96 41.29
C PRO A 820 -10.37 31.87 41.86
N VAL A 821 -9.34 32.09 41.03
CA VAL A 821 -7.92 32.06 41.46
C VAL A 821 -7.16 33.33 41.07
N ILE A 822 -6.00 33.58 41.71
CA ILE A 822 -5.14 34.71 41.31
C ILE A 822 -4.46 34.39 39.97
N SER A 823 -3.85 33.21 39.86
CA SER A 823 -3.12 32.73 38.66
C SER A 823 -2.22 33.81 38.01
N PRO A 824 -1.18 34.29 38.72
CA PRO A 824 -0.46 35.50 38.35
C PRO A 824 0.51 35.34 37.18
N TYR A 825 0.93 34.12 36.83
CA TYR A 825 1.96 33.88 35.81
C TYR A 825 1.34 33.36 34.52
N SER A 826 1.68 33.98 33.40
CA SER A 826 1.21 33.65 32.05
C SER A 826 1.51 32.19 31.66
N GLU A 827 2.75 31.76 31.86
CA GLU A 827 3.23 30.39 31.61
C GLU A 827 2.36 29.32 32.26
N ILE A 828 1.94 29.55 33.51
CA ILE A 828 1.11 28.59 34.27
C ILE A 828 -0.33 28.59 33.76
N ARG A 829 -0.86 29.73 33.30
CA ARG A 829 -2.20 29.78 32.69
C ARG A 829 -2.25 28.96 31.41
N GLU A 830 -1.20 28.99 30.60
CA GLU A 830 -1.08 28.16 29.40
C GLU A 830 -0.97 26.66 29.74
N GLU A 831 -0.19 26.29 30.76
CA GLU A 831 -0.15 24.91 31.26
C GLU A 831 -1.53 24.41 31.70
N VAL A 832 -2.27 25.22 32.45
CA VAL A 832 -3.64 24.90 32.89
C VAL A 832 -4.59 24.75 31.70
N LYS A 833 -4.51 25.65 30.71
CA LYS A 833 -5.31 25.58 29.47
C LYS A 833 -5.04 24.26 28.73
N ASN A 834 -3.79 23.85 28.63
CA ASN A 834 -3.41 22.58 28.01
C ASN A 834 -3.94 21.35 28.76
N ILE A 835 -4.01 21.40 30.10
CA ILE A 835 -4.57 20.31 30.91
C ILE A 835 -6.09 20.20 30.72
N ILE A 836 -6.80 21.34 30.71
CA ILE A 836 -8.27 21.37 30.63
C ILE A 836 -8.77 21.13 29.20
N GLY A 837 -8.03 21.60 28.20
CA GLY A 837 -8.42 21.60 26.79
C GLY A 837 -8.81 23.00 26.32
N GLU A 838 -8.32 23.40 25.14
CA GLU A 838 -8.51 24.74 24.58
C GLU A 838 -9.99 25.08 24.34
N GLU A 839 -10.81 24.10 23.94
CA GLU A 839 -12.24 24.34 23.73
C GLU A 839 -13.02 24.46 25.04
N GLN A 840 -12.58 23.81 26.12
CA GLN A 840 -13.28 23.83 27.41
C GLN A 840 -12.81 24.97 28.32
N PHE A 841 -11.64 25.54 28.08
CA PHE A 841 -11.06 26.59 28.91
C PHE A 841 -11.49 27.99 28.46
N THR A 842 -11.92 28.83 29.40
CA THR A 842 -12.23 30.25 29.19
C THR A 842 -11.53 31.09 30.24
N LEU A 843 -10.56 31.91 29.82
CA LEU A 843 -9.83 32.83 30.69
C LEU A 843 -10.62 34.13 30.89
N LEU A 844 -11.08 34.32 32.13
CA LEU A 844 -11.79 35.51 32.57
C LEU A 844 -10.87 36.42 33.39
N TYR A 845 -10.44 37.52 32.79
CA TYR A 845 -9.62 38.52 33.45
C TYR A 845 -10.46 39.57 34.16
N ILE A 846 -10.33 39.63 35.48
CA ILE A 846 -10.96 40.66 36.33
C ILE A 846 -9.97 41.81 36.52
N SER A 847 -10.06 42.80 35.64
CA SER A 847 -9.16 43.97 35.61
C SER A 847 -9.56 45.00 36.67
N THR A 848 -8.84 45.03 37.78
CA THR A 848 -9.05 45.98 38.88
C THR A 848 -7.72 46.52 39.33
N SER A 849 -7.63 47.84 39.51
CA SER A 849 -6.37 48.48 39.88
C SER A 849 -5.88 47.99 41.25
N LEU A 850 -4.56 47.98 41.43
CA LEU A 850 -3.95 47.63 42.71
C LEU A 850 -4.45 48.54 43.84
N ASN A 851 -4.60 49.84 43.57
CA ASN A 851 -5.12 50.80 44.55
C ASN A 851 -6.52 50.43 45.03
N THR A 852 -7.46 50.17 44.10
CA THR A 852 -8.82 49.73 44.46
C THR A 852 -8.80 48.40 45.20
N CYS A 853 -7.93 47.46 44.82
CA CYS A 853 -7.75 46.20 45.54
C CYS A 853 -7.24 46.40 46.97
N MET A 854 -6.29 47.32 47.18
CA MET A 854 -5.75 47.69 48.48
C MET A 854 -6.75 48.46 49.35
N GLU A 855 -7.61 49.29 48.76
CA GLU A 855 -8.69 49.97 49.48
C GLU A 855 -9.74 48.98 49.97
N ARG A 856 -10.08 47.98 49.14
CA ARG A 856 -11.05 46.93 49.49
C ARG A 856 -10.50 45.95 50.52
N ASP A 857 -9.22 45.57 50.40
CA ASP A 857 -8.44 44.62 51.21
C ASP A 857 -9.27 43.64 52.07
N VAL A 858 -10.19 42.92 51.43
CA VAL A 858 -11.24 42.13 52.10
C VAL A 858 -10.65 41.08 53.05
N LYS A 859 -9.46 40.56 52.74
CA LYS A 859 -8.75 39.54 53.52
C LYS A 859 -7.67 40.12 54.45
N GLY A 860 -7.49 41.45 54.46
CA GLY A 860 -6.45 42.13 55.24
C GLY A 860 -5.02 41.80 54.80
N LEU A 861 -4.82 41.29 53.58
CA LEU A 861 -3.55 40.77 53.08
C LEU A 861 -2.62 41.91 52.67
N TYR A 862 -3.14 42.97 52.06
CA TYR A 862 -2.34 44.13 51.69
C TYR A 862 -1.85 44.87 52.93
N LYS A 863 -2.74 45.08 53.92
CA LYS A 863 -2.37 45.67 55.21
C LYS A 863 -1.28 44.86 55.91
N LYS A 864 -1.44 43.54 56.00
CA LYS A 864 -0.44 42.63 56.59
C LYS A 864 0.90 42.67 55.86
N SER A 865 0.88 42.82 54.53
CA SER A 865 2.11 42.92 53.74
C SER A 865 2.82 44.26 53.93
N LEU A 866 2.07 45.37 53.97
CA LEU A 866 2.61 46.70 54.30
C LEU A 866 3.18 46.78 55.73
N GLU A 867 2.60 46.02 56.68
CA GLU A 867 3.10 45.86 58.05
C GLU A 867 4.29 44.88 58.15
N GLY A 868 4.73 44.28 57.04
CA GLY A 868 5.89 43.38 56.97
C GLY A 868 5.63 41.93 57.41
N SER A 869 4.38 41.58 57.73
CA SER A 869 4.00 40.22 58.17
C SER A 869 3.76 39.23 57.02
N ILE A 870 3.60 39.73 55.78
CA ILE A 870 3.55 38.95 54.54
C ILE A 870 4.59 39.52 53.58
N THR A 871 5.62 38.74 53.25
CA THR A 871 6.75 39.20 52.43
C THR A 871 6.65 38.83 50.95
N ASN A 872 5.62 38.08 50.57
CA ASN A 872 5.44 37.47 49.24
C ASN A 872 4.07 37.82 48.62
N MET A 873 3.63 39.08 48.80
CA MET A 873 2.33 39.52 48.30
C MET A 873 2.36 39.77 46.80
N ILE A 874 1.60 38.97 46.05
CA ILE A 874 1.47 39.05 44.59
C ILE A 874 0.97 40.44 44.16
N GLY A 875 1.68 41.07 43.23
CA GLY A 875 1.35 42.37 42.65
C GLY A 875 1.78 43.59 43.48
N LEU A 876 2.27 43.40 44.72
CA LEU A 876 2.76 44.48 45.58
C LEU A 876 4.30 44.54 45.64
N HIS A 877 4.98 43.40 45.49
CA HIS A 877 6.44 43.28 45.50
C HIS A 877 6.96 42.87 44.13
N ASP A 878 8.07 43.47 43.67
CA ASP A 878 8.66 43.20 42.35
C ASP A 878 9.07 41.73 42.15
N GLU A 879 9.43 41.02 43.23
CA GLU A 879 9.78 39.59 43.19
C GLU A 879 8.55 38.67 42.98
N TYR A 880 7.33 39.20 43.15
CA TYR A 880 6.07 38.46 43.02
C TYR A 880 5.09 39.23 42.11
N PRO A 881 5.42 39.41 40.82
CA PRO A 881 4.60 40.21 39.93
C PRO A 881 3.25 39.52 39.65
N TYR A 882 2.27 40.32 39.27
CA TYR A 882 1.07 39.84 38.59
C TYR A 882 1.23 40.14 37.10
N GLU A 883 1.39 39.11 36.28
CA GLU A 883 1.48 39.25 34.82
C GLU A 883 0.05 39.30 34.26
N GLU A 884 -0.38 40.50 33.87
CA GLU A 884 -1.68 40.68 33.22
C GLU A 884 -1.76 39.81 31.94
N PRO A 885 -2.91 39.18 31.68
CA PRO A 885 -3.07 38.33 30.50
C PRO A 885 -3.13 39.16 29.21
N GLU A 886 -2.23 38.88 28.26
CA GLU A 886 -2.22 39.51 26.93
C GLU A 886 -3.32 38.95 26.01
N ASN A 887 -3.65 37.67 26.17
CA ASN A 887 -4.69 36.96 25.41
C ASN A 887 -5.73 36.39 26.39
N MET A 888 -6.80 37.15 26.64
CA MET A 888 -7.93 36.72 27.46
C MET A 888 -9.19 36.57 26.62
N ASP A 889 -10.03 35.58 26.95
CA ASP A 889 -11.30 35.36 26.27
C ASP A 889 -12.33 36.42 26.71
N ILE A 890 -12.35 36.73 28.00
CA ILE A 890 -13.21 37.76 28.57
C ILE A 890 -12.40 38.66 29.50
N SER A 891 -12.57 39.98 29.34
CA SER A 891 -12.02 40.98 30.27
C SER A 891 -13.12 41.88 30.78
N VAL A 892 -13.23 42.01 32.10
CA VAL A 892 -14.17 42.93 32.73
C VAL A 892 -13.49 43.71 33.85
N SER A 893 -13.87 44.98 34.00
CA SER A 893 -13.39 45.82 35.08
C SER A 893 -14.38 45.91 36.23
N THR A 894 -13.89 45.88 37.47
CA THR A 894 -14.73 46.12 38.67
C THR A 894 -14.65 47.54 39.21
N GLU A 895 -13.95 48.44 38.51
CA GLU A 895 -13.83 49.84 38.90
C GLU A 895 -15.18 50.55 38.79
N GLY A 896 -15.67 51.12 39.90
CA GLY A 896 -16.92 51.87 39.94
C GLY A 896 -18.21 51.07 39.65
N LYS A 897 -18.14 49.74 39.53
CA LYS A 897 -19.29 48.86 39.24
C LYS A 897 -19.66 47.98 40.45
N SER A 898 -20.96 47.65 40.59
CA SER A 898 -21.41 46.62 41.54
C SER A 898 -21.06 45.22 41.04
N ILE A 899 -20.96 44.24 41.94
CA ILE A 899 -20.71 42.83 41.59
C ILE A 899 -21.78 42.31 40.62
N GLU A 900 -23.04 42.69 40.85
CA GLU A 900 -24.17 42.33 39.99
C GLU A 900 -24.01 42.87 38.57
N ALA A 901 -23.61 44.15 38.42
CA ALA A 901 -23.39 44.73 37.10
C ALA A 901 -22.27 44.03 36.32
N VAL A 902 -21.17 43.68 37.02
CA VAL A 902 -20.05 42.94 36.42
C VAL A 902 -20.44 41.51 36.07
N ALA A 903 -21.18 40.82 36.94
CA ALA A 903 -21.61 39.45 36.68
C ALA A 903 -22.60 39.38 35.51
N ASN A 904 -23.53 40.34 35.39
CA ASN A 904 -24.44 40.42 34.25
C ASN A 904 -23.70 40.71 32.93
N GLU A 905 -22.65 41.54 32.97
CA GLU A 905 -21.76 41.77 31.82
C GLU A 905 -21.05 40.47 31.40
N ILE A 906 -20.51 39.72 32.35
CA ILE A 906 -19.89 38.41 32.08
C ILE A 906 -20.90 37.42 31.50
N ILE A 907 -22.10 37.33 32.05
CA ILE A 907 -23.18 36.45 31.54
C ILE A 907 -23.51 36.80 30.10
N SER A 908 -23.66 38.09 29.79
CA SER A 908 -23.94 38.54 28.43
C SER A 908 -22.82 38.12 27.48
N LEU A 909 -21.56 38.18 27.90
CA LEU A 909 -20.41 37.78 27.08
C LEU A 909 -20.33 36.25 26.92
N LEU A 910 -20.55 35.50 28.00
CA LEU A 910 -20.57 34.03 27.97
C LEU A 910 -21.71 33.48 27.10
N LEU A 911 -22.90 34.07 27.17
CA LEU A 911 -24.08 33.61 26.42
C LEU A 911 -24.12 34.12 24.97
N PHE A 912 -23.49 35.26 24.66
CA PHE A 912 -23.39 35.76 23.29
C PHE A 912 -22.52 34.84 22.41
N ASP A 913 -21.48 34.25 23.00
CA ASP A 913 -20.61 33.29 22.33
C ASP A 913 -21.31 31.94 22.02
N LEU A 914 -22.39 31.64 22.74
CA LEU A 914 -23.17 30.39 22.61
C LEU A 914 -24.32 30.46 21.59
N LYS A 915 -24.51 31.59 20.89
CA LYS A 915 -25.58 31.81 19.88
C LYS A 915 -27.01 31.51 20.37
N ASP A 916 -27.30 31.55 21.67
CA ASP A 916 -28.65 31.24 22.19
C ASP A 916 -29.40 32.49 22.67
N ARG A 917 -30.04 33.18 21.71
CA ARG A 917 -30.70 34.49 21.96
C ARG A 917 -31.89 34.42 22.92
N ASN A 918 -32.52 33.26 23.09
CA ASN A 918 -33.70 33.12 23.96
C ASN A 918 -33.32 33.03 25.44
N VAL A 919 -32.16 32.44 25.76
CA VAL A 919 -31.65 32.34 27.14
C VAL A 919 -31.17 33.69 27.65
N ILE A 920 -30.57 34.51 26.77
CA ILE A 920 -30.08 35.86 27.12
C ILE A 920 -31.19 36.74 27.71
N SER A 921 -32.43 36.64 27.20
CA SER A 921 -33.54 37.45 27.73
C SER A 921 -34.08 36.99 29.08
N GLU A 922 -34.04 35.69 29.40
CA GLU A 922 -34.52 35.16 30.69
C GLU A 922 -33.49 35.34 31.82
N VAL A 923 -32.19 35.30 31.49
CA VAL A 923 -31.13 35.44 32.50
C VAL A 923 -30.85 36.90 32.87
N LEU A 924 -31.08 37.83 31.93
CA LEU A 924 -30.89 39.27 32.17
C LEU A 924 -32.13 39.98 32.77
N SER A 925 -33.31 39.35 32.72
CA SER A 925 -34.55 39.83 33.36
C SER A 925 -34.64 39.40 34.82
#